data_AF-A0A6C0JI16-F1
#
_entry.id   AF-A0A6C0JI16-F1
#
_cell.length_a   1.000
_cell.length_b   1.000
_cell.length_c   1.000
_cell.angle_alpha   90.00
_cell.angle_beta   90.00
_cell.angle_gamma   90.00
#
_symmetry.space_group_name_H-M   'P 1'
#
loop_
_entity.id
_entity.type
_entity.pdbx_description
1 polymer ?
#
loop_
_entity_poly.entity_id
_entity_poly.type
_entity_poly.pdbx_seq_one_letter_code
_entity_poly.pdbx_strand_id
1 'polypeptide(L)'
;MKTLPIAGAGSVSFFEDDTLDIVRQHIALAVNSYPPRLYVEAHVSLPAEYYADPRHWEALFLRVSMNGSRVDKDMFKTYVEQVRGLAAVIEPVATREDWMARPAVLEPLFAPGAVFLEWRIFGVPDERCVVLPLPPKDMNIPATRIPVLNGQSLYETLYPENREITEFRVTPVPADVSQLVQRVYFPLLQADTPQRLSESELQSLRTTTDQLKALLELETPQPNHVSVLRAKWFVPLVETEFSAPRARFEEMFYGLTVSKKTPYVGYFTSRQELTRHKFFVTDEKTKTPYLDTGLWKSWASNTQPQRKLPTLLLYRGTGRTSFDRIAITNKDITFTAWRTKESKEKTEEIKEGFVKWFKSLDAVTPFVETKDLDLSRWELQDLSILASFTKEIAQFDMLRFPCLRSVFSTQDDAFRLMRAEHLSADMTPQELRAYQVLYETEDANASTLVAELGMTQPEADALVQKFMTLGEEFDLERILRGYPTFKYRSKEVIVSSVTNVDRILQYASLLRHILTSDDAAVNAVCPRRLQVVEAASAPVAVVTIQEGDFQVDDDLAALLGLEEEAPEPSGSNAAAAPAVAPLPAPSKQLKKLESAEGTTYNYFNRRLRKFNPVMFDEKYPSNCEKTKQVVVLTAEDEAKLPADYSARAWTTLELKEPDGVAICPQYWCVIDEIPLRADQLVEDACPVCRGKVITKKSDRTPEFSVIKRNQDNVFPAYKEGQPCCYKERRATDVMTKDETKDDTYILATGNLPDRRLGYLPDELARSLRIKTSYPTSVPKKRVEAGNGDFFRVGLGRASVTLKKFLKDDTAIPTPDKAREAVMLCSFFRTWTDLGEGETQADRIVSGIAAAYAKGSLSGLDELEYVTAVIKCRVIRVSTKTNTVSCGYWSDTLSAQSRTIVMIDGDILAHATRRAVKVGDKFDYKADIQKAPFAKETLATLSALHSQACASNTPDLQSALTELRLKSKPNPQLIHDPFGRTQAVFVPGVVVLPIQPVTQPPLPGIPVRSGYADIKTEELPTQADLRAFLDAAQHPGFKWVEDLVDADGRPTESLLASGFRAPFKPGAPIQGKAAKEVVGTVRTTNEDQLVNGQPNAEDAKTFREVSYAAEVFDFLLFSLSKDVQVADYSPLRNSILKRDASLYKRLETWMAKKSYWEVAENPRDFVNKVRTPCGQFKQKDACNASSLCGYTSGSCRIKVNESPDKKPAVLRRMVKTLMENDKQRALVLDERMSPFFSTVLYMEMPHELITTSV
;
A
#
# COMPACT_ATOMS: atom_id res chain seq x y z
N MET A 1 -5.42 41.65 10.61
CA MET A 1 -5.23 41.73 12.07
C MET A 1 -6.62 41.80 12.70
N LYS A 2 -6.89 40.96 13.71
CA LYS A 2 -8.18 40.84 14.38
C LYS A 2 -8.07 41.44 15.78
N THR A 3 -9.06 42.23 16.18
CA THR A 3 -9.12 42.82 17.53
C THR A 3 -10.38 42.33 18.22
N LEU A 4 -10.21 41.66 19.36
CA LEU A 4 -11.31 41.07 20.13
C LEU A 4 -11.35 41.63 21.56
N PRO A 5 -12.53 41.86 22.14
CA PRO A 5 -12.67 42.29 23.52
C PRO A 5 -12.34 41.17 24.51
N ILE A 6 -11.76 41.55 25.65
CA ILE A 6 -11.62 40.71 26.85
C ILE A 6 -12.62 41.23 27.89
N ALA A 7 -13.54 40.36 28.30
CA ALA A 7 -14.56 40.65 29.29
C ALA A 7 -13.92 41.22 30.57
N GLY A 8 -14.14 42.52 30.81
CA GLY A 8 -13.66 43.24 32.00
C GLY A 8 -12.18 43.67 32.02
N ALA A 9 -11.39 43.42 30.96
CA ALA A 9 -9.94 43.68 30.99
C ALA A 9 -9.34 44.35 29.73
N GLY A 10 -10.14 44.74 28.73
CA GLY A 10 -9.69 45.53 27.57
C GLY A 10 -9.94 44.86 26.22
N SER A 11 -9.04 45.03 25.25
CA SER A 11 -9.08 44.34 23.96
C SER A 11 -7.70 43.79 23.60
N VAL A 12 -7.67 42.69 22.85
CA VAL A 12 -6.46 42.03 22.38
C VAL A 12 -6.44 42.07 20.84
N SER A 13 -5.28 42.36 20.27
CA SER A 13 -5.08 42.36 18.81
C SER A 13 -4.01 41.35 18.43
N PHE A 14 -4.30 40.51 17.44
CA PHE A 14 -3.42 39.44 16.96
C PHE A 14 -3.70 39.15 15.47
N PHE A 15 -2.87 38.33 14.83
CA PHE A 15 -3.08 37.86 13.47
C PHE A 15 -3.75 36.48 13.47
N GLU A 16 -4.57 36.20 12.46
CA GLU A 16 -5.34 34.95 12.40
C GLU A 16 -4.47 33.69 12.16
N ASP A 17 -3.26 33.89 11.64
CA ASP A 17 -2.20 32.87 11.50
C ASP A 17 -1.21 32.89 12.67
N ASP A 18 -1.53 33.55 13.80
CA ASP A 18 -0.79 33.34 15.04
C ASP A 18 -1.15 31.99 15.64
N THR A 19 -0.15 31.33 16.23
CA THR A 19 -0.38 30.14 17.06
C THR A 19 -1.17 30.53 18.30
N LEU A 20 -1.93 29.59 18.85
CA LEU A 20 -2.72 29.84 20.04
C LEU A 20 -1.88 30.28 21.24
N ASP A 21 -0.63 29.82 21.35
CA ASP A 21 0.32 30.27 22.38
C ASP A 21 0.63 31.77 22.26
N ILE A 22 0.86 32.28 21.04
CA ILE A 22 1.09 33.71 20.79
C ILE A 22 -0.16 34.52 21.15
N VAL A 23 -1.36 34.04 20.76
CA VAL A 23 -2.62 34.70 21.14
C VAL A 23 -2.78 34.74 22.67
N ARG A 24 -2.45 33.65 23.37
CA ARG A 24 -2.48 33.62 24.85
C ARG A 24 -1.44 34.55 25.48
N GLN A 25 -0.27 34.73 24.87
CA GLN A 25 0.72 35.72 25.30
C GLN A 25 0.19 37.15 25.14
N HIS A 26 -0.48 37.47 24.03
CA HIS A 26 -1.15 38.77 23.86
C HIS A 26 -2.27 39.01 24.88
N ILE A 27 -3.06 37.97 25.21
CA ILE A 27 -4.07 38.04 26.27
C ILE A 27 -3.40 38.27 27.63
N ALA A 28 -2.31 37.54 27.93
CA ALA A 28 -1.58 37.70 29.18
C ALA A 28 -0.94 39.09 29.32
N LEU A 29 -0.50 39.69 28.21
CA LEU A 29 -0.03 41.07 28.15
C LEU A 29 -1.15 42.06 28.50
N ALA A 30 -2.36 41.87 27.96
CA ALA A 30 -3.50 42.74 28.23
C ALA A 30 -3.94 42.69 29.70
N VAL A 31 -3.82 41.52 30.36
CA VAL A 31 -4.22 41.30 31.76
C VAL A 31 -3.03 41.43 32.75
N ASN A 32 -1.82 41.74 32.25
CA ASN A 32 -0.59 41.87 33.04
C ASN A 32 -0.27 40.63 33.90
N SER A 33 -0.27 39.45 33.28
CA SER A 33 0.00 38.15 33.91
C SER A 33 0.88 37.25 33.02
N TYR A 34 0.98 35.96 33.33
CA TYR A 34 1.71 34.95 32.56
C TYR A 34 0.75 33.86 32.05
N PRO A 35 0.86 33.36 30.80
CA PRO A 35 -0.20 32.54 30.16
C PRO A 35 -0.66 31.26 30.91
N PRO A 36 0.23 30.48 31.56
CA PRO A 36 -0.16 29.34 32.41
C PRO A 36 -0.92 29.72 33.70
N ARG A 37 -0.90 30.99 34.13
CA ARG A 37 -1.67 31.51 35.29
C ARG A 37 -3.07 31.98 34.90
N LEU A 38 -3.49 31.77 33.67
CA LEU A 38 -4.75 32.24 33.13
C LEU A 38 -5.60 31.08 32.61
N TYR A 39 -6.82 30.98 33.12
CA TYR A 39 -7.86 30.15 32.52
C TYR A 39 -8.64 31.04 31.54
N VAL A 40 -8.63 30.67 30.26
CA VAL A 40 -9.17 31.49 29.17
C VAL A 40 -10.30 30.73 28.49
N GLU A 41 -11.49 31.34 28.46
CA GLU A 41 -12.63 30.87 27.68
C GLU A 41 -12.88 31.84 26.52
N ALA A 42 -13.20 31.29 25.36
CA ALA A 42 -13.61 32.03 24.17
C ALA A 42 -15.11 31.85 23.96
N HIS A 43 -15.81 32.93 23.64
CA HIS A 43 -17.23 32.92 23.29
C HIS A 43 -17.35 32.67 21.78
N VAL A 44 -17.66 31.43 21.41
CA VAL A 44 -17.66 30.96 20.03
C VAL A 44 -19.07 31.05 19.45
N SER A 45 -19.19 31.68 18.28
CA SER A 45 -20.40 31.71 17.45
C SER A 45 -20.51 30.46 16.61
N LEU A 46 -21.63 29.75 16.70
CA LEU A 46 -21.84 28.45 16.07
C LEU A 46 -23.14 28.44 15.26
N PRO A 47 -23.16 27.79 14.09
CA PRO A 47 -24.36 27.72 13.24
C PRO A 47 -25.46 26.88 13.89
N ALA A 48 -26.72 27.14 13.51
CA ALA A 48 -27.88 26.43 14.06
C ALA A 48 -27.79 24.90 13.91
N GLU A 49 -27.17 24.43 12.82
CA GLU A 49 -27.03 23.02 12.48
C GLU A 49 -25.77 22.36 13.08
N TYR A 50 -25.02 23.07 13.91
CA TYR A 50 -23.74 22.59 14.44
C TYR A 50 -23.81 21.20 15.08
N TYR A 51 -24.80 20.98 15.95
CA TYR A 51 -25.07 19.71 16.63
C TYR A 51 -25.96 18.77 15.81
N ALA A 52 -26.35 19.15 14.59
CA ALA A 52 -26.96 18.22 13.66
C ALA A 52 -25.94 17.18 13.16
N ASP A 53 -24.65 17.47 13.23
CA ASP A 53 -23.57 16.48 13.07
C ASP A 53 -23.50 15.56 14.30
N PRO A 54 -23.65 14.23 14.13
CA PRO A 54 -23.51 13.25 15.22
C PRO A 54 -22.20 13.39 16.00
N ARG A 55 -21.09 13.79 15.36
CA ARG A 55 -19.78 13.93 16.02
C ARG A 55 -19.76 15.06 17.03
N HIS A 56 -20.26 16.23 16.64
CA HIS A 56 -20.34 17.38 17.55
C HIS A 56 -21.33 17.11 18.69
N TRP A 57 -22.42 16.39 18.38
CA TRP A 57 -23.40 15.99 19.38
C TRP A 57 -22.83 15.00 20.39
N GLU A 58 -22.07 14.02 19.91
CA GLU A 58 -21.34 13.08 20.75
C GLU A 58 -20.22 13.77 21.55
N ALA A 59 -19.50 14.70 20.93
CA ALA A 59 -18.49 15.50 21.62
C ALA A 59 -19.14 16.24 22.79
N LEU A 60 -20.32 16.86 22.61
CA LEU A 60 -21.04 17.47 23.73
C LEU A 60 -21.35 16.47 24.85
N PHE A 61 -21.80 15.26 24.53
CA PHE A 61 -21.99 14.20 25.55
C PHE A 61 -20.71 13.92 26.33
N LEU A 62 -19.57 13.78 25.64
CA LEU A 62 -18.28 13.55 26.29
C LEU A 62 -17.84 14.73 27.15
N ARG A 63 -18.23 15.96 26.80
CA ARG A 63 -17.92 17.18 27.57
C ARG A 63 -18.74 17.29 28.87
N VAL A 64 -19.95 16.75 28.89
CA VAL A 64 -20.85 16.75 30.07
C VAL A 64 -20.85 15.43 30.85
N SER A 65 -20.05 14.45 30.42
CA SER A 65 -19.89 13.14 31.07
C SER A 65 -18.47 12.99 31.62
N MET A 66 -18.31 12.68 32.90
CA MET A 66 -17.02 12.43 33.56
C MET A 66 -16.46 11.06 33.21
N ASN A 67 -17.34 10.03 33.18
CA ASN A 67 -16.96 8.63 32.98
C ASN A 67 -17.15 8.16 31.52
N GLY A 68 -17.71 9.00 30.64
CA GLY A 68 -17.99 8.68 29.24
C GLY A 68 -19.17 7.73 29.02
N SER A 69 -19.92 7.41 30.07
CA SER A 69 -21.03 6.44 30.04
C SER A 69 -22.40 7.07 30.31
N ARG A 70 -22.47 8.10 31.16
CA ARG A 70 -23.68 8.83 31.53
C ARG A 70 -23.40 10.32 31.68
N VAL A 71 -24.42 11.14 31.43
CA VAL A 71 -24.37 12.59 31.67
C VAL A 71 -24.28 12.88 33.17
N ASP A 72 -23.36 13.75 33.58
CA ASP A 72 -23.24 14.22 34.97
C ASP A 72 -24.11 15.44 35.22
N LYS A 73 -24.87 15.41 36.32
CA LYS A 73 -25.91 16.41 36.62
C LYS A 73 -25.35 17.82 36.75
N ASP A 74 -24.30 17.95 37.55
CA ASP A 74 -23.67 19.23 37.85
C ASP A 74 -23.00 19.83 36.60
N MET A 75 -22.45 18.98 35.73
CA MET A 75 -21.81 19.38 34.48
C MET A 75 -22.83 19.84 33.45
N PHE A 76 -23.93 19.11 33.31
CA PHE A 76 -25.01 19.49 32.41
C PHE A 76 -25.67 20.80 32.85
N LYS A 77 -25.90 20.98 34.16
CA LYS A 77 -26.42 22.24 34.71
C LYS A 77 -25.46 23.40 34.43
N THR A 78 -24.17 23.20 34.67
CA THR A 78 -23.12 24.19 34.37
C THR A 78 -23.12 24.55 32.88
N TYR A 79 -23.24 23.56 31.99
CA TYR A 79 -23.30 23.78 30.56
C TYR A 79 -24.51 24.64 30.15
N VAL A 80 -25.71 24.31 30.63
CA VAL A 80 -26.94 25.03 30.28
C VAL A 80 -26.93 26.46 30.83
N GLU A 81 -26.55 26.65 32.10
CA GLU A 81 -26.63 27.93 32.80
C GLU A 81 -25.45 28.86 32.48
N GLN A 82 -24.21 28.35 32.51
CA GLN A 82 -22.99 29.19 32.42
C GLN A 82 -22.38 29.23 31.03
N VAL A 83 -22.40 28.11 30.29
CA VAL A 83 -21.77 28.00 28.96
C VAL A 83 -22.73 28.46 27.86
N ARG A 84 -23.99 28.01 27.92
CA ARG A 84 -25.01 28.24 26.90
C ARG A 84 -25.92 29.44 27.19
N GLY A 85 -26.08 29.80 28.46
CA GLY A 85 -26.95 30.90 28.89
C GLY A 85 -28.44 30.64 28.64
N LEU A 86 -28.88 29.38 28.64
CA LEU A 86 -30.29 29.01 28.44
C LEU A 86 -31.01 28.87 29.79
N ALA A 87 -32.21 29.44 29.88
CA ALA A 87 -33.08 29.23 31.03
C ALA A 87 -33.93 27.97 30.82
N ALA A 88 -33.85 27.02 31.76
CA ALA A 88 -34.78 25.89 31.93
C ALA A 88 -34.81 24.82 30.81
N VAL A 89 -33.72 24.05 30.67
CA VAL A 89 -33.75 22.74 29.98
C VAL A 89 -33.88 21.63 31.03
N ILE A 90 -34.82 20.70 30.85
CA ILE A 90 -35.05 19.58 31.77
C ILE A 90 -33.86 18.60 31.68
N GLU A 91 -33.31 18.24 32.84
CA GLU A 91 -32.16 17.35 32.98
C GLU A 91 -32.44 15.94 32.40
N PRO A 92 -31.65 15.45 31.42
CA PRO A 92 -31.77 14.08 30.94
C PRO A 92 -30.92 13.12 31.78
N VAL A 93 -31.49 12.01 32.25
CA VAL A 93 -30.68 10.84 32.65
C VAL A 93 -30.42 10.02 31.39
N ALA A 94 -29.47 10.46 30.57
CA ALA A 94 -29.14 9.83 29.29
C ALA A 94 -27.86 9.00 29.37
N THR A 95 -27.94 7.75 28.94
CA THR A 95 -26.76 7.00 28.50
C THR A 95 -26.29 7.51 27.14
N ARG A 96 -25.10 7.09 26.69
CA ARG A 96 -24.59 7.48 25.36
C ARG A 96 -25.59 7.14 24.24
N GLU A 97 -26.23 5.98 24.31
CA GLU A 97 -27.23 5.53 23.32
C GLU A 97 -28.47 6.44 23.34
N ASP A 98 -29.00 6.74 24.53
CA ASP A 98 -30.15 7.64 24.69
C ASP A 98 -29.83 9.05 24.18
N TRP A 99 -28.61 9.54 24.43
CA TRP A 99 -28.15 10.84 23.95
C TRP A 99 -28.10 10.89 22.42
N MET A 100 -27.51 9.86 21.80
CA MET A 100 -27.40 9.76 20.34
C MET A 100 -28.75 9.56 19.66
N ALA A 101 -29.76 9.05 20.37
CA ALA A 101 -31.15 8.98 19.90
C ALA A 101 -31.86 10.34 19.82
N ARG A 102 -31.21 11.44 20.25
CA ARG A 102 -31.72 12.83 20.20
C ARG A 102 -33.12 12.97 20.82
N PRO A 103 -33.23 12.82 22.15
CA PRO A 103 -34.51 12.89 22.82
C PRO A 103 -35.12 14.29 22.66
N ALA A 104 -36.44 14.37 22.46
CA ALA A 104 -37.15 15.62 22.21
C ALA A 104 -36.92 16.70 23.29
N VAL A 105 -36.62 16.30 24.52
CA VAL A 105 -36.30 17.20 25.64
C VAL A 105 -35.03 18.05 25.37
N LEU A 106 -34.12 17.55 24.54
CA LEU A 106 -32.86 18.23 24.19
C LEU A 106 -32.90 18.93 22.83
N GLU A 107 -34.08 18.98 22.18
CA GLU A 107 -34.26 19.69 20.91
C GLU A 107 -33.77 21.14 20.93
N PRO A 108 -33.98 21.95 22.01
CA PRO A 108 -33.41 23.29 22.09
C PRO A 108 -31.87 23.35 22.05
N LEU A 109 -31.19 22.24 22.37
CA LEU A 109 -29.72 22.17 22.34
C LEU A 109 -29.18 21.79 20.97
N PHE A 110 -29.78 20.80 20.30
CA PHE A 110 -29.26 20.32 19.01
C PHE A 110 -29.89 20.98 17.78
N ALA A 111 -31.07 21.60 17.91
CA ALA A 111 -31.76 22.31 16.84
C ALA A 111 -32.30 23.69 17.31
N PRO A 112 -31.43 24.63 17.71
CA PRO A 112 -31.83 25.95 18.23
C PRO A 112 -32.46 26.90 17.19
N GLY A 113 -32.46 26.55 15.90
CA GLY A 113 -33.10 27.32 14.83
C GLY A 113 -32.39 28.62 14.41
N ALA A 114 -31.38 29.07 15.16
CA ALA A 114 -30.57 30.25 14.85
C ALA A 114 -29.09 30.05 15.24
N VAL A 115 -28.21 30.93 14.75
CA VAL A 115 -26.81 31.04 15.19
C VAL A 115 -26.78 31.34 16.68
N PHE A 116 -25.86 30.71 17.39
CA PHE A 116 -25.84 30.72 18.84
C PHE A 116 -24.43 30.83 19.39
N LEU A 117 -24.31 31.25 20.66
CA LEU A 117 -23.00 31.47 21.29
C LEU A 117 -22.72 30.44 22.41
N GLU A 118 -21.47 30.00 22.52
CA GLU A 118 -21.01 29.08 23.57
C GLU A 118 -19.65 29.46 24.12
N TRP A 119 -19.50 29.43 25.44
CA TRP A 119 -18.19 29.52 26.07
C TRP A 119 -17.42 28.19 25.95
N ARG A 120 -16.20 28.25 25.39
CA ARG A 120 -15.32 27.09 25.25
C ARG A 120 -13.92 27.41 25.75
N ILE A 121 -13.22 26.42 26.29
CA ILE A 121 -11.83 26.60 26.72
C ILE A 121 -10.99 26.94 25.49
N PHE A 122 -10.31 28.07 25.52
CA PHE A 122 -9.55 28.57 24.38
C PHE A 122 -8.34 27.66 24.11
N GLY A 123 -8.25 27.13 22.89
CA GLY A 123 -7.15 26.29 22.44
C GLY A 123 -7.27 24.80 22.80
N VAL A 124 -8.47 24.32 23.13
CA VAL A 124 -8.74 22.89 23.36
C VAL A 124 -9.68 22.37 22.28
N PRO A 125 -9.36 21.26 21.59
CA PRO A 125 -10.27 20.63 20.62
C PRO A 125 -11.59 20.21 21.26
N ASP A 126 -12.67 20.22 20.48
CA ASP A 126 -14.04 20.00 20.98
C ASP A 126 -14.22 18.67 21.73
N GLU A 127 -13.61 17.59 21.25
CA GLU A 127 -13.68 16.25 21.84
C GLU A 127 -13.06 16.19 23.25
N ARG A 128 -12.11 17.10 23.55
CA ARG A 128 -11.37 17.15 24.81
C ARG A 128 -11.79 18.34 25.70
N CYS A 129 -12.72 19.18 25.22
CA CYS A 129 -13.12 20.43 25.88
C CYS A 129 -14.17 20.21 26.99
N VAL A 130 -13.76 19.66 28.12
CA VAL A 130 -14.64 19.42 29.29
C VAL A 130 -15.31 20.72 29.77
N VAL A 131 -16.56 20.65 30.22
CA VAL A 131 -17.27 21.79 30.81
C VAL A 131 -16.76 22.04 32.23
N LEU A 132 -16.17 23.20 32.51
CA LEU A 132 -15.67 23.52 33.84
C LEU A 132 -16.50 24.65 34.48
N PRO A 133 -17.00 24.50 35.72
CA PRO A 133 -17.77 25.53 36.40
C PRO A 133 -16.92 26.74 36.81
N LEU A 134 -17.49 27.93 36.67
CA LEU A 134 -16.95 29.16 37.23
C LEU A 134 -17.83 29.65 38.39
N PRO A 135 -17.25 30.09 39.53
CA PRO A 135 -15.81 30.13 39.86
C PRO A 135 -15.20 28.71 40.02
N PRO A 136 -13.86 28.55 39.90
CA PRO A 136 -13.21 27.25 39.94
C PRO A 136 -13.53 26.45 41.21
N LYS A 137 -13.84 25.16 41.04
CA LYS A 137 -14.17 24.22 42.13
C LYS A 137 -13.38 22.92 42.01
N ASP A 138 -13.26 22.20 43.13
CA ASP A 138 -12.62 20.88 43.17
C ASP A 138 -13.41 19.86 42.37
N MET A 139 -12.75 19.25 41.39
CA MET A 139 -13.35 18.24 40.51
C MET A 139 -12.40 17.07 40.31
N ASN A 140 -12.92 15.85 40.43
CA ASN A 140 -12.15 14.63 40.22
C ASN A 140 -12.24 14.17 38.77
N ILE A 141 -11.44 14.78 37.89
CA ILE A 141 -11.39 14.45 36.46
C ILE A 141 -10.23 13.47 36.19
N PRO A 142 -10.46 12.37 35.45
CA PRO A 142 -9.39 11.46 35.05
C PRO A 142 -8.26 12.20 34.31
N ALA A 143 -7.01 11.79 34.51
CA ALA A 143 -5.85 12.46 33.90
C ALA A 143 -5.94 12.57 32.37
N THR A 144 -6.54 11.57 31.71
CA THR A 144 -6.72 11.51 30.25
C THR A 144 -7.74 12.52 29.72
N ARG A 145 -8.60 13.07 30.59
CA ARG A 145 -9.66 14.02 30.24
C ARG A 145 -9.38 15.45 30.70
N ILE A 146 -8.22 15.68 31.31
CA ILE A 146 -7.80 17.05 31.64
C ILE A 146 -7.64 17.80 30.32
N PRO A 147 -8.27 18.99 30.17
CA PRO A 147 -8.18 19.76 28.94
C PRO A 147 -6.74 20.27 28.76
N VAL A 148 -5.99 19.61 27.90
CA VAL A 148 -4.64 20.03 27.51
C VAL A 148 -4.75 20.97 26.31
N LEU A 149 -4.10 22.12 26.42
CA LEU A 149 -4.06 23.15 25.39
C LEU A 149 -3.21 22.67 24.20
N ASN A 150 -3.72 22.86 22.99
CA ASN A 150 -2.96 22.67 21.77
C ASN A 150 -2.37 24.02 21.32
N GLY A 151 -1.33 24.47 22.02
CA GLY A 151 -0.75 25.80 21.85
C GLY A 151 -0.14 26.09 20.47
N GLN A 152 0.25 25.03 19.75
CA GLN A 152 0.96 25.11 18.47
C GLN A 152 0.05 25.17 17.24
N SER A 153 -1.25 24.86 17.39
CA SER A 153 -2.22 25.06 16.32
C SER A 153 -2.43 26.55 16.04
N LEU A 154 -2.76 26.88 14.80
CA LEU A 154 -3.15 28.23 14.40
C LEU A 154 -4.54 28.57 14.92
N TYR A 155 -4.76 29.85 15.20
CA TYR A 155 -6.08 30.37 15.54
C TYR A 155 -7.13 30.02 14.47
N GLU A 156 -6.81 30.24 13.19
CA GLU A 156 -7.74 29.97 12.08
C GLU A 156 -8.12 28.50 11.91
N THR A 157 -7.24 27.57 12.30
CA THR A 157 -7.49 26.13 12.14
C THR A 157 -8.54 25.64 13.15
N LEU A 158 -8.42 26.07 14.40
CA LEU A 158 -9.38 25.70 15.46
C LEU A 158 -10.64 26.57 15.44
N TYR A 159 -10.53 27.81 14.95
CA TYR A 159 -11.62 28.77 14.85
C TYR A 159 -11.76 29.30 13.41
N PRO A 160 -12.23 28.46 12.47
CA PRO A 160 -12.47 28.88 11.08
C PRO A 160 -13.59 29.94 11.00
N GLU A 161 -13.78 30.55 9.83
CA GLU A 161 -14.79 31.61 9.60
C GLU A 161 -16.20 31.25 10.10
N ASN A 162 -16.56 29.96 10.03
CA ASN A 162 -17.85 29.45 10.47
C ASN A 162 -17.99 29.31 12.00
N ARG A 163 -16.91 29.57 12.75
CA ARG A 163 -16.79 29.44 14.22
C ARG A 163 -16.08 30.65 14.82
N GLU A 164 -16.62 31.82 14.58
CA GLU A 164 -15.98 33.07 14.97
C GLU A 164 -16.03 33.32 16.49
N ILE A 165 -14.92 33.77 17.08
CA ILE A 165 -14.88 34.19 18.49
C ILE A 165 -15.30 35.65 18.60
N THR A 166 -16.27 35.92 19.48
CA THR A 166 -16.78 37.29 19.72
C THR A 166 -16.06 37.98 20.86
N GLU A 167 -15.75 37.26 21.95
CA GLU A 167 -15.09 37.79 23.13
C GLU A 167 -14.31 36.72 23.91
N PHE A 168 -13.35 37.16 24.73
CA PHE A 168 -12.61 36.30 25.66
C PHE A 168 -13.00 36.57 27.11
N ARG A 169 -13.07 35.52 27.93
CA ARG A 169 -13.20 35.59 29.39
C ARG A 169 -11.95 35.02 30.02
N VAL A 170 -11.30 35.81 30.87
CA VAL A 170 -10.04 35.45 31.50
C VAL A 170 -10.23 35.38 33.01
N THR A 171 -9.92 34.22 33.61
CA THR A 171 -9.96 33.99 35.05
C THR A 171 -8.54 33.74 35.55
N PRO A 172 -7.96 34.62 36.40
CA PRO A 172 -6.65 34.39 36.99
C PRO A 172 -6.71 33.29 38.06
N VAL A 173 -5.56 32.69 38.36
CA VAL A 173 -5.41 31.75 39.50
C VAL A 173 -5.85 32.45 40.80
N PRO A 174 -6.84 31.90 41.55
CA PRO A 174 -7.22 32.43 42.86
C PRO A 174 -6.06 32.42 43.87
N ALA A 175 -6.15 33.15 44.98
CA ALA A 175 -5.07 33.14 45.98
C ALA A 175 -5.01 31.83 46.81
N ASP A 176 -6.17 31.21 47.07
CA ASP A 176 -6.33 30.00 47.89
C ASP A 176 -6.79 28.81 47.03
N VAL A 177 -5.86 28.16 46.32
CA VAL A 177 -6.18 27.11 45.33
C VAL A 177 -5.81 25.74 45.85
N SER A 178 -6.73 24.78 45.73
CA SER A 178 -6.43 23.37 46.00
C SER A 178 -5.52 22.78 44.91
N GLN A 179 -4.81 21.70 45.22
CA GLN A 179 -4.02 20.97 44.22
C GLN A 179 -4.87 20.42 43.06
N LEU A 180 -6.16 20.13 43.31
CA LEU A 180 -7.09 19.63 42.29
C LEU A 180 -7.52 20.73 41.32
N VAL A 181 -7.86 21.93 41.83
CA VAL A 181 -8.19 23.08 40.98
C VAL A 181 -6.98 23.48 40.13
N GLN A 182 -5.77 23.50 40.73
CA GLN A 182 -4.54 23.78 39.99
C GLN A 182 -4.35 22.77 38.84
N ARG A 183 -4.49 21.48 39.12
CA ARG A 183 -4.31 20.42 38.13
C ARG A 183 -5.34 20.47 36.98
N VAL A 184 -6.59 20.85 37.26
CA VAL A 184 -7.68 20.83 36.26
C VAL A 184 -7.76 22.11 35.44
N TYR A 185 -7.74 23.28 36.09
CA TYR A 185 -7.92 24.58 35.43
C TYR A 185 -6.61 25.18 34.93
N PHE A 186 -5.49 24.85 35.58
CA PHE A 186 -4.16 25.41 35.30
C PHE A 186 -3.12 24.30 35.12
N PRO A 187 -3.32 23.36 34.17
CA PRO A 187 -2.48 22.16 34.04
C PRO A 187 -1.00 22.46 33.73
N LEU A 188 -0.70 23.64 33.19
CA LEU A 188 0.66 24.08 32.85
C LEU A 188 1.33 24.90 33.99
N LEU A 189 0.65 25.11 35.12
CA LEU A 189 1.19 25.92 36.22
C LEU A 189 2.17 25.12 37.09
N GLN A 190 3.45 25.49 37.02
CA GLN A 190 4.53 24.94 37.83
C GLN A 190 4.96 25.91 38.94
N ALA A 191 5.73 25.44 39.92
CA ALA A 191 6.18 26.24 41.06
C ALA A 191 7.14 27.38 40.66
N ASP A 192 7.88 27.19 39.57
CA ASP A 192 8.83 28.13 38.97
C ASP A 192 8.18 29.08 37.95
N THR A 193 6.88 28.93 37.66
CA THR A 193 6.19 29.75 36.67
C THR A 193 6.16 31.22 37.10
N PRO A 194 6.68 32.16 36.28
CA PRO A 194 6.76 33.57 36.65
C PRO A 194 5.38 34.21 36.81
N GLN A 195 5.32 35.33 37.55
CA GLN A 195 4.06 36.06 37.77
C GLN A 195 3.60 36.86 36.55
N ARG A 196 4.55 37.34 35.75
CA ARG A 196 4.36 38.19 34.57
C ARG A 196 5.40 37.83 33.52
N LEU A 197 5.11 38.13 32.25
CA LEU A 197 6.09 38.08 31.16
C LEU A 197 7.29 38.99 31.48
N SER A 198 8.49 38.54 31.13
CA SER A 198 9.71 39.35 31.27
C SER A 198 9.71 40.55 30.32
N GLU A 199 10.46 41.60 30.65
CA GLU A 199 10.54 42.80 29.79
C GLU A 199 11.14 42.49 28.40
N SER A 200 12.07 41.53 28.31
CA SER A 200 12.64 41.05 27.04
C SER A 200 11.61 40.34 26.16
N GLU A 201 10.79 39.45 26.74
CA GLU A 201 9.70 38.77 26.01
C GLU A 201 8.66 39.77 25.51
N LEU A 202 8.30 40.76 26.34
CA LEU A 202 7.36 41.82 25.97
C LEU A 202 7.88 42.68 24.81
N GLN A 203 9.17 43.04 24.82
CA GLN A 203 9.79 43.78 23.73
C GLN A 203 9.88 42.92 22.46
N SER A 204 10.24 41.66 22.57
CA SER A 204 10.30 40.71 21.44
C SER A 204 8.92 40.51 20.80
N LEU A 205 7.86 40.32 21.59
CA LEU A 205 6.49 40.19 21.09
C LEU A 205 6.00 41.44 20.38
N ARG A 206 6.25 42.63 20.95
CA ARG A 206 5.86 43.90 20.31
C ARG A 206 6.62 44.14 19.01
N THR A 207 7.94 43.98 19.04
CA THR A 207 8.78 44.19 17.85
C THR A 207 8.43 43.24 16.72
N THR A 208 8.20 41.96 17.01
CA THR A 208 7.76 40.98 16.00
C THR A 208 6.39 41.30 15.43
N THR A 209 5.44 41.71 16.27
CA THR A 209 4.08 42.11 15.84
C THR A 209 4.12 43.36 14.97
N ASP A 210 4.85 44.38 15.40
CA ASP A 210 4.98 45.66 14.67
C ASP A 210 5.74 45.47 13.35
N GLN A 211 6.79 44.65 13.34
CA GLN A 211 7.52 44.29 12.13
C GLN A 211 6.64 43.52 11.14
N LEU A 212 5.87 42.53 11.60
CA LEU A 212 4.95 41.79 10.74
C LEU A 212 3.85 42.70 10.18
N LYS A 213 3.33 43.61 11.00
CA LYS A 213 2.37 44.62 10.56
C LYS A 213 2.95 45.52 9.47
N ALA A 214 4.16 46.04 9.67
CA ALA A 214 4.86 46.86 8.68
C ALA A 214 5.15 46.09 7.37
N LEU A 215 5.46 44.79 7.47
CA LEU A 215 5.66 43.92 6.31
C LEU A 215 4.37 43.72 5.52
N LEU A 216 3.25 43.45 6.19
CA LEU A 216 1.95 43.20 5.54
C LEU A 216 1.29 44.46 4.96
N GLU A 217 1.65 45.66 5.46
CA GLU A 217 1.20 46.95 4.93
C GLU A 217 1.92 47.39 3.64
N LEU A 218 2.97 46.68 3.20
CA LEU A 218 3.67 46.96 1.95
C LEU A 218 2.79 46.65 0.72
N GLU A 219 2.77 47.57 -0.24
CA GLU A 219 2.09 47.37 -1.53
C GLU A 219 2.86 46.35 -2.39
N THR A 220 2.35 45.12 -2.47
CA THR A 220 2.98 44.01 -3.20
C THR A 220 2.28 43.74 -4.53
N PRO A 221 3.02 43.36 -5.59
CA PRO A 221 2.42 43.03 -6.88
C PRO A 221 1.62 41.73 -6.78
N GLN A 222 0.34 41.77 -7.16
CA GLN A 222 -0.50 40.57 -7.18
C GLN A 222 -0.20 39.68 -8.41
N PRO A 223 -0.39 38.36 -8.29
CA PRO A 223 -0.26 37.45 -9.41
C PRO A 223 -1.35 37.68 -10.46
N ASN A 224 -1.00 37.55 -11.74
CA ASN A 224 -1.94 37.71 -12.85
C ASN A 224 -2.88 36.51 -13.00
N HIS A 225 -2.33 35.31 -12.78
CA HIS A 225 -3.03 34.06 -12.96
C HIS A 225 -2.59 33.08 -11.87
N VAL A 226 -3.58 32.56 -11.18
CA VAL A 226 -3.44 31.53 -10.14
C VAL A 226 -4.12 30.28 -10.65
N SER A 227 -3.36 29.20 -10.71
CA SER A 227 -3.81 27.88 -11.14
C SER A 227 -3.65 26.90 -9.99
N VAL A 228 -4.72 26.18 -9.65
CA VAL A 228 -4.63 25.00 -8.79
C VAL A 228 -3.90 23.92 -9.59
N LEU A 229 -2.84 23.32 -9.05
CA LEU A 229 -2.12 22.21 -9.67
C LEU A 229 -2.60 20.86 -9.12
N ARG A 230 -2.78 20.78 -7.81
CA ARG A 230 -3.23 19.60 -7.08
C ARG A 230 -4.14 20.02 -5.96
N ALA A 231 -5.29 19.38 -5.82
CA ALA A 231 -6.19 19.58 -4.68
C ALA A 231 -6.70 18.24 -4.19
N LYS A 232 -6.67 18.02 -2.87
CA LYS A 232 -7.10 16.79 -2.23
C LYS A 232 -8.05 17.11 -1.09
N TRP A 233 -9.26 16.56 -1.19
CA TRP A 233 -10.27 16.61 -0.14
C TRP A 233 -10.49 15.24 0.49
N PHE A 234 -10.75 15.25 1.79
CA PHE A 234 -11.09 14.11 2.59
C PHE A 234 -12.52 14.26 3.11
N VAL A 235 -13.33 13.23 2.90
CA VAL A 235 -14.73 13.17 3.33
C VAL A 235 -14.90 11.90 4.14
N PRO A 236 -15.01 11.99 5.46
CA PRO A 236 -15.16 10.82 6.29
C PRO A 236 -16.62 10.34 6.31
N LEU A 237 -16.81 9.02 6.27
CA LEU A 237 -18.12 8.38 6.32
C LEU A 237 -18.51 8.16 7.78
N VAL A 238 -19.57 8.84 8.23
CA VAL A 238 -20.04 8.81 9.63
C VAL A 238 -21.35 8.05 9.74
N GLU A 239 -22.28 8.37 8.84
CA GLU A 239 -23.61 7.74 8.82
C GLU A 239 -23.59 6.43 8.01
N THR A 240 -22.69 6.34 7.04
CA THR A 240 -22.54 5.17 6.18
C THR A 240 -21.69 4.07 6.82
N GLU A 241 -22.27 2.89 7.08
CA GLU A 241 -21.55 1.70 7.55
C GLU A 241 -21.60 0.55 6.53
N PHE A 242 -20.43 0.02 6.13
CA PHE A 242 -20.35 -1.12 5.22
C PHE A 242 -20.20 -2.45 5.98
N SER A 243 -21.25 -3.28 5.95
CA SER A 243 -21.16 -4.69 6.39
C SER A 243 -20.34 -5.51 5.38
N ALA A 244 -19.36 -6.29 5.87
CA ALA A 244 -18.45 -7.11 5.03
C ALA A 244 -17.81 -6.34 3.84
N PRO A 245 -16.91 -5.37 4.10
CA PRO A 245 -16.41 -4.43 3.09
C PRO A 245 -15.85 -5.07 1.82
N ARG A 246 -15.13 -6.21 1.93
CA ARG A 246 -14.53 -6.88 0.77
C ARG A 246 -15.59 -7.36 -0.24
N ALA A 247 -16.70 -7.92 0.25
CA ALA A 247 -17.79 -8.41 -0.58
C ALA A 247 -18.59 -7.24 -1.18
N ARG A 248 -18.89 -6.22 -0.38
CA ARG A 248 -19.63 -5.03 -0.84
C ARG A 248 -18.88 -4.23 -1.89
N PHE A 249 -17.57 -4.05 -1.72
CA PHE A 249 -16.76 -3.31 -2.68
C PHE A 249 -16.58 -4.08 -3.98
N GLU A 250 -16.56 -5.42 -3.90
CA GLU A 250 -16.60 -6.28 -5.07
C GLU A 250 -17.94 -6.19 -5.81
N GLU A 251 -19.07 -6.21 -5.08
CA GLU A 251 -20.41 -5.96 -5.64
C GLU A 251 -20.49 -4.59 -6.33
N MET A 252 -20.00 -3.53 -5.68
CA MET A 252 -19.95 -2.18 -6.25
C MET A 252 -19.07 -2.11 -7.50
N PHE A 253 -17.89 -2.77 -7.51
CA PHE A 253 -17.00 -2.80 -8.67
C PHE A 253 -17.70 -3.38 -9.92
N TYR A 254 -18.38 -4.51 -9.77
CA TYR A 254 -19.12 -5.12 -10.87
C TYR A 254 -20.45 -4.43 -11.19
N GLY A 255 -21.03 -3.72 -10.21
CA GLY A 255 -22.23 -2.92 -10.35
C GLY A 255 -22.02 -1.60 -11.08
N LEU A 256 -20.89 -0.93 -10.86
CA LEU A 256 -20.58 0.40 -11.40
C LEU A 256 -20.53 0.39 -12.94
N THR A 257 -21.33 1.24 -13.58
CA THR A 257 -21.26 1.40 -15.04
C THR A 257 -20.10 2.32 -15.44
N VAL A 258 -19.37 1.92 -16.49
CA VAL A 258 -18.34 2.78 -17.09
C VAL A 258 -18.91 3.54 -18.29
N SER A 259 -18.45 4.78 -18.47
CA SER A 259 -18.92 5.68 -19.52
C SER A 259 -17.79 6.62 -19.95
N LYS A 260 -18.00 7.44 -20.99
CA LYS A 260 -17.03 8.50 -21.34
C LYS A 260 -16.72 9.45 -20.16
N LYS A 261 -17.65 9.62 -19.22
CA LYS A 261 -17.47 10.47 -18.02
C LYS A 261 -16.74 9.75 -16.88
N THR A 262 -16.91 8.44 -16.79
CA THR A 262 -16.23 7.55 -15.83
C THR A 262 -15.53 6.44 -16.63
N PRO A 263 -14.40 6.75 -17.28
CA PRO A 263 -13.79 5.84 -18.24
C PRO A 263 -13.07 4.67 -17.58
N TYR A 264 -12.78 4.73 -16.28
CA TYR A 264 -12.08 3.68 -15.56
C TYR A 264 -12.58 3.53 -14.11
N VAL A 265 -12.70 2.28 -13.66
CA VAL A 265 -12.92 1.87 -12.27
C VAL A 265 -11.93 0.75 -11.93
N GLY A 266 -11.31 0.80 -10.76
CA GLY A 266 -10.38 -0.19 -10.26
C GLY A 266 -10.75 -0.66 -8.86
N TYR A 267 -10.63 -1.96 -8.61
CA TYR A 267 -10.78 -2.53 -7.28
C TYR A 267 -9.42 -2.95 -6.74
N PHE A 268 -8.93 -2.20 -5.76
CA PHE A 268 -7.65 -2.38 -5.10
C PHE A 268 -7.86 -2.96 -3.69
N THR A 269 -7.11 -3.99 -3.34
CA THR A 269 -7.16 -4.60 -2.00
C THR A 269 -5.82 -4.47 -1.28
N SER A 270 -4.72 -4.81 -1.95
CA SER A 270 -3.36 -4.62 -1.45
C SER A 270 -2.36 -4.59 -2.60
N ARG A 271 -1.14 -4.07 -2.36
CA ARG A 271 -0.03 -4.14 -3.33
C ARG A 271 0.45 -5.57 -3.62
N GLN A 272 0.09 -6.54 -2.79
CA GLN A 272 0.47 -7.95 -2.95
C GLN A 272 -0.57 -8.76 -3.74
N GLU A 273 -1.80 -8.26 -3.84
CA GLU A 273 -2.90 -8.89 -4.58
C GLU A 273 -3.07 -8.21 -5.94
N LEU A 274 -3.58 -8.96 -6.93
CA LEU A 274 -3.88 -8.43 -8.26
C LEU A 274 -5.05 -7.44 -8.17
N THR A 275 -4.84 -6.23 -8.69
CA THR A 275 -5.90 -5.22 -8.82
C THR A 275 -6.79 -5.59 -10.01
N ARG A 276 -8.10 -5.41 -9.87
CA ARG A 276 -9.06 -5.61 -10.98
C ARG A 276 -9.38 -4.27 -11.61
N HIS A 277 -9.42 -4.24 -12.93
CA HIS A 277 -9.56 -3.04 -13.73
C HIS A 277 -10.79 -3.15 -14.62
N LYS A 278 -11.56 -2.06 -14.74
CA LYS A 278 -12.73 -1.95 -15.60
C LYS A 278 -12.62 -0.68 -16.42
N PHE A 279 -12.51 -0.81 -17.74
CA PHE A 279 -12.35 0.30 -18.69
C PHE A 279 -13.60 0.48 -19.56
N PHE A 280 -13.91 1.72 -19.92
CA PHE A 280 -14.89 2.05 -20.95
C PHE A 280 -14.31 1.84 -22.35
N VAL A 281 -15.09 1.27 -23.26
CA VAL A 281 -14.71 0.95 -24.64
C VAL A 281 -15.72 1.58 -25.59
N THR A 282 -15.26 2.23 -26.66
CA THR A 282 -16.15 2.80 -27.68
C THR A 282 -16.60 1.78 -28.74
N ASP A 283 -15.69 0.92 -29.20
CA ASP A 283 -15.98 -0.15 -30.17
C ASP A 283 -16.09 -1.51 -29.48
N GLU A 284 -17.31 -2.07 -29.48
CA GLU A 284 -17.63 -3.34 -28.83
C GLU A 284 -16.79 -4.52 -29.35
N LYS A 285 -16.26 -4.46 -30.58
CA LYS A 285 -15.54 -5.56 -31.24
C LYS A 285 -14.04 -5.57 -30.95
N THR A 286 -13.40 -4.40 -30.98
CA THR A 286 -11.94 -4.29 -30.80
C THR A 286 -11.55 -4.27 -29.33
N LYS A 287 -12.50 -3.93 -28.43
CA LYS A 287 -12.28 -3.87 -26.98
C LYS A 287 -11.11 -2.97 -26.56
N THR A 288 -10.77 -1.98 -27.39
CA THR A 288 -9.75 -1.00 -27.06
C THR A 288 -10.29 0.02 -26.06
N PRO A 289 -9.64 0.20 -24.89
CA PRO A 289 -10.03 1.21 -23.92
C PRO A 289 -10.12 2.61 -24.55
N TYR A 290 -11.16 3.37 -24.20
CA TYR A 290 -11.28 4.79 -24.54
C TYR A 290 -10.16 5.61 -23.91
N LEU A 291 -9.74 5.20 -22.71
CA LEU A 291 -8.62 5.81 -21.99
C LEU A 291 -7.32 5.13 -22.39
N ASP A 292 -6.31 5.91 -22.80
CA ASP A 292 -4.97 5.39 -23.09
C ASP A 292 -4.38 4.70 -21.85
N THR A 293 -4.01 3.43 -21.99
CA THR A 293 -3.46 2.61 -20.90
C THR A 293 -2.10 3.13 -20.43
N GLY A 294 -1.32 3.79 -21.29
CA GLY A 294 -0.07 4.44 -20.91
C GLY A 294 -0.29 5.63 -19.98
N LEU A 295 -1.27 6.49 -20.31
CA LEU A 295 -1.68 7.62 -19.46
C LEU A 295 -2.22 7.11 -18.13
N TRP A 296 -3.15 6.16 -18.17
CA TRP A 296 -3.71 5.57 -16.96
C TRP A 296 -2.64 4.95 -16.06
N LYS A 297 -1.67 4.23 -16.61
CA LYS A 297 -0.60 3.58 -15.84
C LYS A 297 0.25 4.61 -15.10
N SER A 298 0.52 5.76 -15.71
CA SER A 298 1.24 6.87 -15.06
C SER A 298 0.46 7.48 -13.90
N TRP A 299 -0.87 7.59 -14.01
CA TRP A 299 -1.71 8.05 -12.91
C TRP A 299 -1.73 7.01 -11.80
N ALA A 300 -2.00 5.76 -12.15
CA ALA A 300 -2.14 4.65 -11.21
C ALA A 300 -0.85 4.38 -10.41
N SER A 301 0.34 4.47 -11.02
CA SER A 301 1.62 4.28 -10.32
C SER A 301 1.83 5.32 -9.22
N ASN A 302 1.45 6.57 -9.49
CA ASN A 302 1.75 7.70 -8.60
C ASN A 302 0.70 7.85 -7.50
N THR A 303 -0.55 7.43 -7.75
CA THR A 303 -1.65 7.61 -6.80
C THR A 303 -2.16 6.31 -6.16
N GLN A 304 -1.44 5.19 -6.29
CA GLN A 304 -1.87 3.93 -5.70
C GLN A 304 -1.90 3.99 -4.16
N PRO A 305 -2.96 3.50 -3.50
CA PRO A 305 -3.00 3.47 -2.04
C PRO A 305 -1.85 2.64 -1.45
N GLN A 306 -1.26 3.12 -0.35
CA GLN A 306 -0.22 2.37 0.38
C GLN A 306 -0.79 1.39 1.41
N ARG A 307 -2.02 1.64 1.89
CA ARG A 307 -2.67 0.84 2.94
C ARG A 307 -3.29 -0.43 2.35
N LYS A 308 -3.30 -1.53 3.12
CA LYS A 308 -3.95 -2.80 2.75
C LYS A 308 -5.44 -2.77 3.09
N LEU A 309 -6.18 -1.87 2.46
CA LEU A 309 -7.64 -1.71 2.65
C LEU A 309 -8.35 -1.84 1.29
N PRO A 310 -9.49 -2.56 1.23
CA PRO A 310 -10.34 -2.57 0.06
C PRO A 310 -10.72 -1.14 -0.33
N THR A 311 -10.35 -0.76 -1.55
CA THR A 311 -10.48 0.61 -2.07
C THR A 311 -10.98 0.57 -3.51
N LEU A 312 -12.06 1.28 -3.80
CA LEU A 312 -12.50 1.54 -5.17
C LEU A 312 -11.81 2.79 -5.69
N LEU A 313 -11.17 2.69 -6.85
CA LEU A 313 -10.42 3.75 -7.49
C LEU A 313 -11.09 4.14 -8.81
N LEU A 314 -11.52 5.38 -8.95
CA LEU A 314 -12.09 5.90 -10.18
C LEU A 314 -11.17 6.98 -10.73
N TYR A 315 -10.92 6.95 -12.05
CA TYR A 315 -10.08 7.94 -12.74
C TYR A 315 -10.80 8.49 -13.97
N ARG A 316 -10.62 9.79 -14.22
CA ARG A 316 -10.98 10.45 -15.48
C ARG A 316 -9.96 11.55 -15.79
N GLY A 317 -9.63 11.80 -17.04
CA GLY A 317 -8.66 12.83 -17.39
C GLY A 317 -8.40 12.92 -18.88
N THR A 318 -7.72 13.98 -19.30
CA THR A 318 -7.37 14.27 -20.69
C THR A 318 -5.86 14.21 -20.96
N GLY A 319 -5.02 14.27 -19.93
CA GLY A 319 -3.56 14.24 -20.09
C GLY A 319 -2.82 13.71 -18.86
N ARG A 320 -1.51 13.46 -19.00
CA ARG A 320 -0.66 12.85 -17.94
C ARG A 320 -0.73 13.60 -16.60
N THR A 321 -0.89 14.93 -16.66
CA THR A 321 -0.93 15.85 -15.52
C THR A 321 -2.31 16.42 -15.21
N SER A 322 -3.32 16.05 -15.99
CA SER A 322 -4.69 16.55 -15.85
C SER A 322 -5.66 15.39 -15.74
N PHE A 323 -5.95 15.02 -14.49
CA PHE A 323 -6.88 13.96 -14.17
C PHE A 323 -7.52 14.17 -12.80
N ASP A 324 -8.72 13.63 -12.65
CA ASP A 324 -9.46 13.52 -11.40
C ASP A 324 -9.43 12.08 -10.92
N ARG A 325 -9.39 11.93 -9.60
CA ARG A 325 -9.42 10.65 -8.91
C ARG A 325 -10.43 10.70 -7.76
N ILE A 326 -11.21 9.63 -7.65
CA ILE A 326 -12.00 9.33 -6.45
C ILE A 326 -11.48 8.01 -5.88
N ALA A 327 -11.11 7.98 -4.60
CA ALA A 327 -10.82 6.74 -3.89
C ALA A 327 -11.80 6.58 -2.72
N ILE A 328 -12.56 5.49 -2.74
CA ILE A 328 -13.56 5.16 -1.73
C ILE A 328 -13.00 4.03 -0.89
N THR A 329 -13.02 4.17 0.43
CA THR A 329 -12.72 3.12 1.41
C THR A 329 -13.94 2.84 2.28
N ASN A 330 -13.83 1.88 3.20
CA ASN A 330 -14.92 1.58 4.13
C ASN A 330 -15.15 2.66 5.21
N LYS A 331 -14.26 3.65 5.33
CA LYS A 331 -14.32 4.70 6.35
C LYS A 331 -14.39 6.12 5.77
N ASP A 332 -13.95 6.30 4.54
CA ASP A 332 -13.76 7.62 3.96
C ASP A 332 -13.81 7.60 2.43
N ILE A 333 -13.98 8.78 1.86
CA ILE A 333 -13.86 9.07 0.44
C ILE A 333 -12.82 10.17 0.28
N THR A 334 -11.88 9.97 -0.64
CA THR A 334 -10.89 10.98 -1.01
C THR A 334 -11.12 11.42 -2.45
N PHE A 335 -11.23 12.73 -2.63
CA PHE A 335 -11.34 13.39 -3.93
C PHE A 335 -10.00 14.04 -4.23
N THR A 336 -9.44 13.81 -5.41
CA THR A 336 -8.15 14.40 -5.80
C THR A 336 -8.22 14.90 -7.23
N ALA A 337 -7.93 16.18 -7.44
CA ALA A 337 -7.84 16.80 -8.75
C ALA A 337 -6.39 17.19 -9.06
N TRP A 338 -5.97 16.88 -10.29
CA TRP A 338 -4.73 17.34 -10.90
C TRP A 338 -5.06 18.20 -12.12
N ARG A 339 -4.38 19.32 -12.25
CA ARG A 339 -4.66 20.34 -13.27
C ARG A 339 -3.35 20.87 -13.86
N THR A 340 -3.44 21.33 -15.11
CA THR A 340 -2.32 21.99 -15.79
C THR A 340 -2.19 23.44 -15.35
N LYS A 341 -1.04 24.05 -15.67
CA LYS A 341 -0.75 25.46 -15.40
C LYS A 341 -1.72 26.45 -16.06
N GLU A 342 -2.42 26.02 -17.10
CA GLU A 342 -3.37 26.84 -17.88
C GLU A 342 -4.81 26.80 -17.32
N SER A 343 -5.04 25.97 -16.30
CA SER A 343 -6.37 25.83 -15.69
C SER A 343 -6.78 27.07 -14.93
N LYS A 344 -8.03 27.52 -15.16
CA LYS A 344 -8.67 28.64 -14.45
C LYS A 344 -9.71 28.20 -13.42
N GLU A 345 -9.89 26.90 -13.24
CA GLU A 345 -10.88 26.35 -12.30
C GLU A 345 -10.52 26.70 -10.86
N LYS A 346 -11.51 27.18 -10.10
CA LYS A 346 -11.36 27.47 -8.66
C LYS A 346 -11.63 26.22 -7.82
N THR A 347 -11.12 26.21 -6.59
CA THR A 347 -11.29 25.12 -5.60
C THR A 347 -12.76 24.70 -5.43
N GLU A 348 -13.69 25.66 -5.36
CA GLU A 348 -15.13 25.38 -5.18
C GLU A 348 -15.79 24.78 -6.42
N GLU A 349 -15.45 25.25 -7.62
CA GLU A 349 -15.94 24.69 -8.88
C GLU A 349 -15.50 23.23 -9.05
N ILE A 350 -14.28 22.91 -8.61
CA ILE A 350 -13.75 21.55 -8.63
C ILE A 350 -14.55 20.65 -7.67
N LYS A 351 -14.85 21.12 -6.45
CA LYS A 351 -15.69 20.37 -5.48
C LYS A 351 -17.08 20.08 -6.06
N GLU A 352 -17.76 21.09 -6.60
CA GLU A 352 -19.08 20.90 -7.24
C GLU A 352 -19.01 19.90 -8.40
N GLY A 353 -17.93 19.97 -9.19
CA GLY A 353 -17.64 19.03 -10.27
C GLY A 353 -17.48 17.58 -9.77
N PHE A 354 -16.83 17.37 -8.63
CA PHE A 354 -16.72 16.06 -7.99
C PHE A 354 -18.03 15.57 -7.42
N VAL A 355 -18.82 16.41 -6.75
CA VAL A 355 -20.14 16.02 -6.24
C VAL A 355 -21.05 15.60 -7.40
N LYS A 356 -21.06 16.35 -8.50
CA LYS A 356 -21.81 16.00 -9.71
C LYS A 356 -21.34 14.69 -10.33
N TRP A 357 -20.03 14.43 -10.31
CA TRP A 357 -19.47 13.16 -10.78
C TRP A 357 -19.85 12.00 -9.87
N PHE A 358 -19.72 12.16 -8.56
CA PHE A 358 -20.07 11.14 -7.57
C PHE A 358 -21.54 10.77 -7.63
N LYS A 359 -22.44 11.77 -7.76
CA LYS A 359 -23.88 11.55 -7.93
C LYS A 359 -24.25 10.82 -9.24
N SER A 360 -23.34 10.75 -10.21
CA SER A 360 -23.55 9.97 -11.43
C SER A 360 -23.19 8.48 -11.28
N LEU A 361 -22.61 8.08 -10.14
CA LEU A 361 -22.21 6.70 -9.86
C LEU A 361 -23.41 5.89 -9.34
N ASP A 362 -23.97 5.06 -10.22
CA ASP A 362 -25.18 4.28 -10.02
C ASP A 362 -25.10 3.23 -8.89
N ALA A 363 -23.97 2.52 -8.78
CA ALA A 363 -23.81 1.43 -7.83
C ALA A 363 -23.16 1.85 -6.50
N VAL A 364 -22.71 3.10 -6.35
CA VAL A 364 -22.10 3.61 -5.11
C VAL A 364 -23.09 4.49 -4.34
N THR A 365 -23.83 5.35 -5.04
CA THR A 365 -24.81 6.26 -4.43
C THR A 365 -25.88 5.58 -3.56
N PRO A 366 -26.36 4.35 -3.84
CA PRO A 366 -27.34 3.68 -2.96
C PRO A 366 -26.76 3.23 -1.62
N PHE A 367 -25.43 3.12 -1.51
CA PHE A 367 -24.75 2.67 -0.30
C PHE A 367 -24.17 3.81 0.54
N VAL A 368 -24.21 5.05 0.06
CA VAL A 368 -23.65 6.21 0.76
C VAL A 368 -24.77 7.18 1.11
N GLU A 369 -24.87 7.52 2.38
CA GLU A 369 -25.86 8.49 2.85
C GLU A 369 -25.57 9.89 2.32
N THR A 370 -26.60 10.57 1.82
CA THR A 370 -26.43 11.89 1.18
C THR A 370 -25.90 12.97 2.12
N LYS A 371 -26.13 12.81 3.44
CA LYS A 371 -25.61 13.71 4.47
C LYS A 371 -24.10 13.62 4.65
N ASP A 372 -23.49 12.45 4.40
CA ASP A 372 -22.03 12.29 4.45
C ASP A 372 -21.33 13.05 3.31
N LEU A 373 -22.04 13.36 2.21
CA LEU A 373 -21.50 14.07 1.05
C LEU A 373 -21.68 15.58 1.09
N ASP A 374 -22.22 16.14 2.19
CA ASP A 374 -22.41 17.58 2.31
C ASP A 374 -21.07 18.33 2.26
N LEU A 375 -21.04 19.46 1.53
CA LEU A 375 -19.83 20.22 1.26
C LEU A 375 -19.18 20.77 2.54
N SER A 376 -19.99 20.98 3.59
CA SER A 376 -19.51 21.39 4.91
C SER A 376 -18.58 20.37 5.57
N ARG A 377 -18.66 19.09 5.18
CA ARG A 377 -17.86 17.97 5.74
C ARG A 377 -16.56 17.71 4.95
N TRP A 378 -16.27 18.47 3.91
CA TRP A 378 -15.09 18.28 3.06
C TRP A 378 -13.88 18.97 3.67
N GLU A 379 -12.92 18.18 4.15
CA GLU A 379 -11.68 18.68 4.70
C GLU A 379 -10.61 18.78 3.61
N LEU A 380 -10.04 19.96 3.41
CA LEU A 380 -8.90 20.15 2.51
C LEU A 380 -7.64 19.61 3.19
N GLN A 381 -7.07 18.54 2.64
CA GLN A 381 -5.87 17.89 3.19
C GLN A 381 -4.59 18.41 2.56
N ASP A 382 -4.63 18.73 1.27
CA ASP A 382 -3.45 19.11 0.51
C ASP A 382 -3.87 19.93 -0.71
N LEU A 383 -3.19 21.05 -0.92
CA LEU A 383 -3.42 21.96 -2.03
C LEU A 383 -2.07 22.48 -2.51
N SER A 384 -1.84 22.39 -3.81
CA SER A 384 -0.70 22.99 -4.49
C SER A 384 -1.18 23.97 -5.54
N ILE A 385 -0.63 25.18 -5.52
CA ILE A 385 -0.99 26.27 -6.42
C ILE A 385 0.23 26.78 -7.17
N LEU A 386 -0.01 27.28 -8.38
CA LEU A 386 0.94 28.02 -9.17
C LEU A 386 0.43 29.43 -9.37
N ALA A 387 1.22 30.40 -8.93
CA ALA A 387 0.98 31.82 -9.16
C ALA A 387 1.98 32.35 -10.19
N SER A 388 1.46 32.98 -11.24
CA SER A 388 2.28 33.59 -12.30
C SER A 388 2.22 35.13 -12.22
N PHE A 389 3.37 35.76 -12.42
CA PHE A 389 3.55 37.20 -12.30
C PHE A 389 4.04 37.80 -13.63
N THR A 390 3.75 39.09 -13.86
CA THR A 390 4.16 39.83 -15.07
C THR A 390 5.68 39.96 -15.20
N LYS A 391 6.34 40.40 -14.13
CA LYS A 391 7.76 40.79 -14.13
C LYS A 391 8.67 39.57 -13.98
N GLU A 392 9.67 39.40 -14.83
CA GLU A 392 10.68 38.35 -14.67
C GLU A 392 11.66 38.68 -13.54
N ILE A 393 12.06 37.65 -12.77
CA ILE A 393 13.12 37.74 -11.78
C ILE A 393 14.35 37.03 -12.31
N ALA A 394 15.48 37.73 -12.32
CA ALA A 394 16.77 37.14 -12.67
C ALA A 394 17.56 36.66 -11.44
N GLN A 395 17.45 37.36 -10.30
CA GLN A 395 18.26 37.12 -9.09
C GLN A 395 17.51 37.57 -7.82
N PHE A 396 17.75 36.89 -6.70
CA PHE A 396 17.27 37.27 -5.37
C PHE A 396 18.38 37.92 -4.54
N ASP A 397 18.04 38.98 -3.80
CA ASP A 397 18.94 39.65 -2.86
C ASP A 397 18.81 39.09 -1.44
N MET A 398 19.68 38.13 -1.11
CA MET A 398 19.68 37.48 0.21
C MET A 398 20.14 38.41 1.35
N LEU A 399 20.69 39.60 1.07
CA LEU A 399 21.11 40.55 2.11
C LEU A 399 19.93 41.10 2.93
N ARG A 400 18.72 40.95 2.41
CA ARG A 400 17.46 41.37 3.07
C ARG A 400 16.73 40.23 3.77
N PHE A 401 17.14 38.99 3.55
CA PHE A 401 16.51 37.82 4.17
C PHE A 401 16.50 37.84 5.71
N PRO A 402 17.49 38.43 6.43
CA PRO A 402 17.43 38.52 7.89
C PRO A 402 16.16 39.20 8.42
N CYS A 403 15.60 40.17 7.69
CA CYS A 403 14.33 40.83 8.03
C CYS A 403 13.12 39.87 7.99
N LEU A 404 13.23 38.79 7.21
CA LEU A 404 12.16 37.83 6.95
C LEU A 404 12.30 36.52 7.74
N ARG A 405 13.39 36.34 8.50
CA ARG A 405 13.65 35.14 9.31
C ARG A 405 12.57 34.85 10.37
N SER A 406 11.84 35.87 10.80
CA SER A 406 10.72 35.71 11.74
C SER A 406 9.47 35.07 11.10
N VAL A 407 9.41 35.00 9.76
CA VAL A 407 8.26 34.49 9.00
C VAL A 407 8.66 33.31 8.11
N PHE A 408 9.84 33.36 7.50
CA PHE A 408 10.33 32.37 6.55
C PHE A 408 11.64 31.72 6.99
N SER A 409 11.81 30.44 6.68
CA SER A 409 13.10 29.74 6.70
C SER A 409 13.53 29.34 5.28
N THR A 410 14.82 29.05 5.09
CA THR A 410 15.40 28.66 3.80
C THR A 410 16.06 27.29 3.91
N GLN A 411 15.74 26.37 3.00
CA GLN A 411 16.38 25.06 2.91
C GLN A 411 16.32 24.57 1.45
N ASP A 412 17.43 24.07 0.90
CA ASP A 412 17.53 23.39 -0.41
C ASP A 412 16.76 24.09 -1.55
N ASP A 413 17.10 25.37 -1.78
CA ASP A 413 16.51 26.27 -2.81
C ASP A 413 14.99 26.54 -2.69
N ALA A 414 14.35 26.17 -1.58
CA ALA A 414 12.96 26.51 -1.25
C ALA A 414 12.86 27.41 -0.01
N PHE A 415 11.84 28.27 0.01
CA PHE A 415 11.46 29.04 1.19
C PHE A 415 10.31 28.33 1.91
N ARG A 416 10.32 28.28 3.24
CA ARG A 416 9.24 27.65 4.01
C ARG A 416 8.55 28.68 4.91
N LEU A 417 7.22 28.71 4.92
CA LEU A 417 6.45 29.57 5.84
C LEU A 417 6.42 28.92 7.21
N MET A 418 6.96 29.58 8.24
CA MET A 418 6.96 29.04 9.61
C MET A 418 5.65 29.32 10.37
N ARG A 419 4.74 30.13 9.79
CA ARG A 419 3.41 30.45 10.32
C ARG A 419 2.36 29.55 9.66
N ALA A 420 2.39 28.26 9.99
CA ALA A 420 1.52 27.25 9.40
C ALA A 420 1.05 26.23 10.46
N GLU A 421 -0.03 25.50 10.15
CA GLU A 421 -0.57 24.48 11.05
C GLU A 421 0.43 23.33 11.27
N HIS A 422 0.67 22.98 12.53
CA HIS A 422 1.60 21.93 12.89
C HIS A 422 1.07 21.04 14.03
N LEU A 423 1.19 19.72 13.85
CA LEU A 423 0.64 18.71 14.77
C LEU A 423 1.71 17.91 15.52
N SER A 424 3.02 18.18 15.33
CA SER A 424 4.02 17.49 16.17
C SER A 424 4.03 18.08 17.57
N ALA A 425 3.81 17.22 18.56
CA ALA A 425 3.67 17.58 19.96
C ALA A 425 5.02 17.91 20.64
N ASP A 426 6.13 17.76 19.91
CA ASP A 426 7.44 17.57 20.53
C ASP A 426 8.34 18.82 20.46
N MET A 427 8.03 19.81 19.61
CA MET A 427 8.88 20.99 19.42
C MET A 427 8.13 22.29 19.08
N THR A 428 8.58 23.40 19.64
CA THR A 428 8.03 24.73 19.35
C THR A 428 8.67 25.36 18.11
N PRO A 429 8.01 26.31 17.40
CA PRO A 429 8.58 27.06 16.29
C PRO A 429 9.87 27.81 16.64
N GLN A 430 10.00 28.28 17.89
CA GLN A 430 11.23 28.91 18.38
C GLN A 430 12.37 27.89 18.54
N GLU A 431 12.06 26.68 19.03
CA GLU A 431 13.01 25.58 19.10
C GLU A 431 13.45 25.13 17.70
N LEU A 432 12.53 25.05 16.73
CA LEU A 432 12.86 24.76 15.33
C LEU A 432 13.81 25.79 14.74
N ARG A 433 13.58 27.08 15.01
CA ARG A 433 14.47 28.16 14.56
C ARG A 433 15.83 28.10 15.23
N ALA A 434 15.88 27.87 16.54
CA ALA A 434 17.12 27.71 17.26
C ALA A 434 17.94 26.53 16.70
N TYR A 435 17.28 25.41 16.42
CA TYR A 435 17.91 24.26 15.79
C TYR A 435 18.44 24.59 14.38
N GLN A 436 17.65 25.26 13.53
CA GLN A 436 18.08 25.67 12.19
C GLN A 436 19.30 26.60 12.23
N VAL A 437 19.30 27.60 13.12
CA VAL A 437 20.43 28.53 13.29
C VAL A 437 21.68 27.78 13.74
N LEU A 438 21.56 26.87 14.71
CA LEU A 438 22.69 26.04 15.16
C LEU A 438 23.19 25.07 14.08
N TYR A 439 22.32 24.58 13.20
CA TYR A 439 22.70 23.69 12.10
C TYR A 439 23.37 24.44 10.93
N GLU A 440 22.94 25.69 10.66
CA GLU A 440 23.49 26.54 9.61
C GLU A 440 24.85 27.17 9.97
N THR A 441 25.21 27.25 11.25
CA THR A 441 26.48 27.85 11.71
C THR A 441 27.49 26.81 12.19
N GLU A 442 28.72 26.89 11.69
CA GLU A 442 29.81 25.95 12.07
C GLU A 442 30.18 26.04 13.57
N ASP A 443 29.98 27.20 14.20
CA ASP A 443 30.19 27.45 15.63
C ASP A 443 28.85 27.45 16.40
N ALA A 444 28.25 26.27 16.55
CA ALA A 444 26.98 26.06 17.24
C ALA A 444 27.12 26.20 18.77
N ASN A 445 26.99 27.42 19.30
CA ASN A 445 27.10 27.73 20.73
C ASN A 445 25.89 28.56 21.22
N ALA A 446 25.68 28.63 22.54
CA ALA A 446 24.63 29.48 23.09
C ALA A 446 24.78 30.96 22.71
N SER A 447 26.01 31.44 22.49
CA SER A 447 26.30 32.82 22.07
C SER A 447 25.76 33.16 20.67
N THR A 448 25.70 32.21 19.73
CA THR A 448 25.13 32.44 18.40
C THR A 448 23.61 32.58 18.47
N LEU A 449 22.94 31.80 19.33
CA LEU A 449 21.50 31.98 19.59
C LEU A 449 21.18 33.33 20.25
N VAL A 450 22.00 33.78 21.19
CA VAL A 450 21.82 35.10 21.82
C VAL A 450 21.98 36.23 20.80
N ALA A 451 22.97 36.14 19.91
CA ALA A 451 23.23 37.17 18.90
C ALA A 451 22.17 37.22 17.79
N GLU A 452 21.70 36.07 17.31
CA GLU A 452 20.83 35.99 16.13
C GLU A 452 19.33 35.90 16.49
N LEU A 453 18.96 35.35 17.65
CA LEU A 453 17.56 35.22 18.10
C LEU A 453 17.21 36.12 19.29
N GLY A 454 18.19 36.84 19.88
CA GLY A 454 17.95 37.77 20.98
C GLY A 454 17.51 37.09 22.29
N MET A 455 17.84 35.81 22.46
CA MET A 455 17.47 35.01 23.63
C MET A 455 18.36 35.34 24.83
N THR A 456 17.93 35.01 26.04
CA THR A 456 18.81 35.13 27.20
C THR A 456 19.85 34.00 27.22
N GLN A 457 21.06 34.26 27.74
CA GLN A 457 22.12 33.25 27.86
C GLN A 457 21.67 31.92 28.50
N PRO A 458 20.93 31.90 29.64
CA PRO A 458 20.50 30.64 30.25
C PRO A 458 19.47 29.87 29.41
N GLU A 459 18.61 30.56 28.65
CA GLU A 459 17.66 29.92 27.74
C GLU A 459 18.37 29.29 26.54
N ALA A 460 19.36 29.99 25.99
CA ALA A 460 20.18 29.48 24.89
C ALA A 460 20.98 28.24 25.32
N ASP A 461 21.57 28.24 26.53
CA ASP A 461 22.27 27.08 27.08
C ASP A 461 21.33 25.88 27.28
N ALA A 462 20.11 26.12 27.78
CA ALA A 462 19.11 25.06 27.97
C ALA A 462 18.65 24.43 26.64
N LEU A 463 18.47 25.24 25.60
CA LEU A 463 18.10 24.75 24.27
C LEU A 463 19.21 23.95 23.60
N VAL A 464 20.46 24.41 23.68
CA VAL A 464 21.62 23.66 23.17
C VAL A 464 21.72 22.31 23.88
N GLN A 465 21.57 22.27 25.20
CA GLN A 465 21.52 21.01 25.95
C GLN A 465 20.35 20.11 25.54
N LYS A 466 19.16 20.67 25.32
CA LYS A 466 17.98 19.94 24.83
C LYS A 466 18.26 19.29 23.48
N PHE A 467 18.84 20.01 22.52
CA PHE A 467 19.19 19.45 21.21
C PHE A 467 20.32 18.42 21.27
N MET A 468 21.30 18.61 22.15
CA MET A 468 22.33 17.59 22.39
C MET A 468 21.75 16.29 22.98
N THR A 469 20.71 16.38 23.82
CA THR A 469 20.04 15.18 24.36
C THR A 469 19.12 14.46 23.36
N LEU A 470 18.61 15.17 22.35
CA LEU A 470 17.72 14.60 21.33
C LEU A 470 18.46 13.74 20.28
N GLY A 471 19.77 13.94 20.10
CA GLY A 471 20.66 13.03 19.34
C GLY A 471 20.30 12.79 17.86
N GLU A 472 20.79 11.68 17.30
CA GLU A 472 20.57 11.22 15.91
C GLU A 472 19.15 10.67 15.65
N GLU A 473 18.32 10.49 16.68
CA GLU A 473 16.91 10.05 16.54
C GLU A 473 15.97 11.20 16.10
N PHE A 474 16.50 12.43 16.01
CA PHE A 474 15.75 13.61 15.64
C PHE A 474 15.63 13.77 14.11
N ASP A 475 14.50 13.32 13.57
CA ASP A 475 14.14 13.49 12.17
C ASP A 475 13.49 14.87 11.94
N LEU A 476 14.33 15.86 11.60
CA LEU A 476 13.91 17.22 11.25
C LEU A 476 12.90 17.23 10.10
N GLU A 477 13.02 16.30 9.15
CA GLU A 477 12.18 16.24 7.95
C GLU A 477 10.75 15.86 8.28
N ARG A 478 10.59 14.89 9.18
CA ARG A 478 9.28 14.50 9.70
C ARG A 478 8.58 15.67 10.39
N ILE A 479 9.33 16.52 11.10
CA ILE A 479 8.79 17.70 11.78
C ILE A 479 8.51 18.82 10.77
N LEU A 480 9.33 18.97 9.73
CA LEU A 480 9.11 19.99 8.70
C LEU A 480 8.05 19.58 7.66
N ARG A 481 7.59 18.32 7.69
CA ARG A 481 6.53 17.81 6.82
C ARG A 481 5.17 18.47 7.16
N GLY A 482 4.71 19.34 6.26
CA GLY A 482 3.43 20.04 6.36
C GLY A 482 3.52 21.56 6.33
N TYR A 483 4.73 22.13 6.49
CA TYR A 483 4.93 23.57 6.31
C TYR A 483 4.81 23.95 4.82
N PRO A 484 4.09 25.03 4.46
CA PRO A 484 4.00 25.52 3.10
C PRO A 484 5.37 25.88 2.55
N THR A 485 5.68 25.37 1.35
CA THR A 485 6.96 25.62 0.69
C THR A 485 6.75 26.45 -0.57
N PHE A 486 7.60 27.45 -0.80
CA PHE A 486 7.61 28.31 -1.99
C PHE A 486 8.84 28.01 -2.82
N LYS A 487 8.62 27.54 -4.06
CA LYS A 487 9.66 27.38 -5.08
C LYS A 487 9.45 28.44 -6.15
N TYR A 488 10.38 29.39 -6.24
CA TYR A 488 10.34 30.48 -7.22
C TYR A 488 11.01 30.08 -8.53
N ARG A 489 10.37 30.45 -9.64
CA ARG A 489 10.94 30.45 -11.00
C ARG A 489 10.95 31.88 -11.53
N SER A 490 11.45 32.07 -12.75
CA SER A 490 11.57 33.39 -13.40
C SER A 490 10.26 34.20 -13.35
N LYS A 491 9.12 33.61 -13.70
CA LYS A 491 7.78 34.24 -13.63
C LYS A 491 6.82 33.58 -12.65
N GLU A 492 7.05 32.34 -12.28
CA GLU A 492 6.09 31.49 -11.59
C GLU A 492 6.54 31.21 -10.16
N VAL A 493 5.59 31.00 -9.26
CA VAL A 493 5.82 30.52 -7.90
C VAL A 493 4.94 29.31 -7.69
N ILE A 494 5.56 28.20 -7.32
CA ILE A 494 4.84 26.98 -6.94
C ILE A 494 4.81 26.95 -5.42
N VAL A 495 3.59 26.81 -4.88
CA VAL A 495 3.39 26.69 -3.44
C VAL A 495 2.70 25.36 -3.14
N SER A 496 3.27 24.58 -2.23
CA SER A 496 2.73 23.29 -1.76
C SER A 496 2.14 23.41 -0.35
N SER A 497 1.32 22.43 0.05
CA SER A 497 0.76 22.32 1.41
C SER A 497 -0.04 23.56 1.85
N VAL A 498 -0.87 24.07 0.96
CA VAL A 498 -1.65 25.31 1.16
C VAL A 498 -2.93 25.03 1.95
N THR A 499 -3.15 25.74 3.04
CA THR A 499 -4.40 25.72 3.81
C THR A 499 -5.34 26.86 3.40
N ASN A 500 -4.79 28.08 3.28
CA ASN A 500 -5.50 29.29 2.86
C ASN A 500 -4.82 29.91 1.64
N VAL A 501 -5.51 29.95 0.50
CA VAL A 501 -4.96 30.41 -0.79
C VAL A 501 -4.61 31.89 -0.76
N ASP A 502 -5.53 32.74 -0.31
CA ASP A 502 -5.37 34.19 -0.42
C ASP A 502 -4.21 34.71 0.44
N ARG A 503 -4.08 34.18 1.66
CA ARG A 503 -3.00 34.53 2.58
C ARG A 503 -1.65 34.05 2.08
N ILE A 504 -1.58 32.83 1.59
CA ILE A 504 -0.33 32.25 1.07
C ILE A 504 0.14 33.00 -0.17
N LEU A 505 -0.78 33.47 -1.03
CA LEU A 505 -0.44 34.34 -2.15
C LEU A 505 0.07 35.71 -1.71
N GLN A 506 -0.48 36.27 -0.63
CA GLN A 506 0.03 37.52 -0.04
C GLN A 506 1.48 37.33 0.44
N TYR A 507 1.76 36.24 1.18
CA TYR A 507 3.12 35.91 1.63
C TYR A 507 4.09 35.62 0.48
N ALA A 508 3.64 34.93 -0.57
CA ALA A 508 4.46 34.72 -1.77
C ALA A 508 4.79 36.05 -2.47
N SER A 509 3.80 36.94 -2.59
CA SER A 509 3.99 38.25 -3.23
C SER A 509 4.92 39.16 -2.40
N LEU A 510 4.82 39.08 -1.08
CA LEU A 510 5.66 39.80 -0.12
C LEU A 510 7.11 39.34 -0.18
N LEU A 511 7.36 38.04 -0.08
CA LEU A 511 8.69 37.46 -0.17
C LEU A 511 9.34 37.79 -1.52
N ARG A 512 8.58 37.68 -2.61
CA ARG A 512 9.00 38.11 -3.95
C ARG A 512 9.39 39.59 -4.00
N HIS A 513 8.55 40.47 -3.47
CA HIS A 513 8.74 41.91 -3.55
C HIS A 513 9.97 42.37 -2.75
N ILE A 514 10.14 41.86 -1.53
CA ILE A 514 11.23 42.28 -0.64
C ILE A 514 12.60 41.87 -1.17
N LEU A 515 12.71 40.65 -1.71
CA LEU A 515 13.96 40.11 -2.25
C LEU A 515 14.32 40.62 -3.66
N THR A 516 13.43 41.35 -4.33
CA THR A 516 13.64 41.81 -5.72
C THR A 516 13.47 43.31 -5.95
N SER A 517 12.78 44.03 -5.06
CA SER A 517 12.54 45.47 -5.21
C SER A 517 13.67 46.31 -4.63
N ASP A 518 14.00 47.43 -5.25
CA ASP A 518 14.89 48.47 -4.69
C ASP A 518 14.12 49.67 -4.10
N ASP A 519 12.79 49.56 -3.95
CA ASP A 519 11.94 50.66 -3.52
C ASP A 519 12.31 51.22 -2.12
N ALA A 520 12.19 52.55 -1.97
CA ALA A 520 12.51 53.24 -0.72
C ALA A 520 11.64 52.76 0.46
N ALA A 521 10.38 52.42 0.20
CA ALA A 521 9.47 51.85 1.20
C ALA A 521 9.95 50.50 1.74
N VAL A 522 10.45 49.62 0.85
CA VAL A 522 11.03 48.33 1.26
C VAL A 522 12.32 48.52 2.03
N ASN A 523 13.18 49.47 1.62
CA ASN A 523 14.41 49.77 2.34
C ASN A 523 14.17 50.37 3.73
N ALA A 524 13.06 51.07 3.94
CA ALA A 524 12.68 51.61 5.24
C ALA A 524 12.22 50.52 6.23
N VAL A 525 11.53 49.49 5.73
CA VAL A 525 11.04 48.36 6.54
C VAL A 525 12.11 47.27 6.71
N CYS A 526 12.83 46.92 5.64
CA CYS A 526 13.87 45.91 5.61
C CYS A 526 15.17 46.46 4.99
N PRO A 527 16.04 47.10 5.79
CA PRO A 527 17.32 47.59 5.29
C PRO A 527 18.26 46.44 4.91
N ARG A 528 19.08 46.64 3.88
CA ARG A 528 20.18 45.71 3.53
C ARG A 528 21.22 45.72 4.65
N ARG A 529 21.64 44.55 5.15
CA ARG A 529 22.82 44.49 6.05
C ARG A 529 24.04 45.07 5.31
N LEU A 530 24.70 46.06 5.92
CA LEU A 530 26.03 46.51 5.50
C LEU A 530 27.00 45.34 5.74
N GLN A 531 27.78 44.96 4.73
CA GLN A 531 28.89 44.02 4.93
C GLN A 531 29.90 44.67 5.89
N VAL A 532 29.89 44.23 7.15
CA VAL A 532 30.96 44.59 8.10
C VAL A 532 32.22 43.91 7.59
N VAL A 533 33.16 44.71 7.11
CA VAL A 533 34.52 44.27 6.77
C VAL A 533 35.24 44.04 8.10
N GLU A 534 35.05 42.87 8.71
CA GLU A 534 35.94 42.41 9.76
C GLU A 534 37.06 41.60 9.13
N ALA A 535 38.20 42.28 9.02
CA ALA A 535 39.47 41.70 8.68
C ALA A 535 39.95 40.79 9.82
N ALA A 536 39.63 39.50 9.75
CA ALA A 536 40.40 38.43 10.36
C ALA A 536 40.11 37.13 9.59
N SER A 537 41.08 36.73 8.76
CA SER A 537 41.02 35.55 7.93
C SER A 537 40.95 34.26 8.76
N ALA A 538 39.74 33.70 8.89
CA ALA A 538 39.52 32.28 9.09
C ALA A 538 38.99 31.68 7.77
N PRO A 539 39.46 30.50 7.33
CA PRO A 539 38.94 29.86 6.13
C PRO A 539 37.52 29.35 6.41
N VAL A 540 36.52 30.00 5.83
CA VAL A 540 35.13 29.52 5.83
C VAL A 540 35.10 28.20 5.04
N ALA A 541 34.63 27.12 5.66
CA ALA A 541 34.56 25.83 5.01
C ALA A 541 33.47 25.82 3.93
N VAL A 542 33.77 25.13 2.84
CA VAL A 542 32.80 24.82 1.80
C VAL A 542 31.98 23.65 2.31
N VAL A 543 30.74 23.89 2.70
CA VAL A 543 29.77 22.83 3.01
C VAL A 543 29.43 22.10 1.71
N THR A 544 30.03 20.92 1.51
CA THR A 544 29.54 19.88 0.62
C THR A 544 28.24 19.31 1.20
N ILE A 545 27.14 19.40 0.45
CA ILE A 545 25.88 18.76 0.79
C ILE A 545 25.93 17.31 0.28
N GLN A 546 25.59 16.37 1.16
CA GLN A 546 25.35 14.96 0.87
C GLN A 546 23.90 14.76 0.42
N GLU A 547 23.69 14.03 -0.67
CA GLU A 547 22.35 13.56 -1.09
C GLU A 547 21.83 12.50 -0.10
N GLY A 548 20.65 12.77 0.46
CA GLY A 548 19.91 11.82 1.30
C GLY A 548 18.46 12.28 1.52
N ASP A 549 17.55 11.59 0.82
CA ASP A 549 16.12 11.42 1.07
C ASP A 549 15.27 12.63 1.50
N PHE A 550 14.54 13.28 0.57
CA PHE A 550 13.28 14.00 0.89
C PHE A 550 12.16 13.62 -0.10
N GLN A 551 11.07 13.04 0.40
CA GLN A 551 9.82 12.86 -0.34
C GLN A 551 8.87 14.05 -0.09
N VAL A 552 9.03 15.12 -0.86
CA VAL A 552 7.91 16.01 -1.23
C VAL A 552 7.96 16.26 -2.73
N ASP A 553 7.19 15.45 -3.45
CA ASP A 553 6.64 15.67 -4.78
C ASP A 553 7.65 16.11 -5.89
N ASP A 554 8.88 15.59 -5.86
CA ASP A 554 9.67 15.45 -7.10
C ASP A 554 8.89 14.62 -8.12
N ASP A 555 8.09 13.65 -7.69
CA ASP A 555 7.10 12.98 -8.53
C ASP A 555 6.09 13.95 -9.18
N LEU A 556 5.76 15.08 -8.54
CA LEU A 556 4.88 16.11 -9.11
C LEU A 556 5.64 17.04 -10.05
N ALA A 557 6.89 17.39 -9.73
CA ALA A 557 7.76 18.12 -10.63
C ALA A 557 8.06 17.28 -11.89
N ALA A 558 8.44 16.02 -11.74
CA ALA A 558 8.58 15.02 -12.79
C ALA A 558 7.29 14.82 -13.59
N LEU A 559 6.14 14.67 -12.92
CA LEU A 559 4.84 14.49 -13.57
C LEU A 559 4.48 15.73 -14.41
N LEU A 560 4.69 16.94 -13.88
CA LEU A 560 4.44 18.22 -14.55
C LEU A 560 5.52 18.63 -15.58
N GLY A 561 6.60 17.85 -15.72
CA GLY A 561 7.69 18.13 -16.65
C GLY A 561 8.54 19.33 -16.23
N LEU A 562 8.84 19.45 -14.93
CA LEU A 562 9.40 20.62 -14.28
C LEU A 562 10.79 20.40 -13.66
N GLU A 563 11.44 19.25 -13.84
CA GLU A 563 12.78 18.97 -13.31
C GLU A 563 13.91 19.52 -14.19
N GLU A 564 14.94 20.11 -13.56
CA GLU A 564 16.27 20.33 -14.11
C GLU A 564 17.23 19.43 -13.31
N GLU A 565 17.94 18.51 -13.96
CA GLU A 565 18.91 17.61 -13.32
C GLU A 565 20.23 18.36 -12.99
N ALA A 566 20.62 18.40 -11.71
CA ALA A 566 21.94 18.83 -11.25
C ALA A 566 22.86 17.60 -10.98
N PRO A 567 24.20 17.72 -11.11
CA PRO A 567 25.13 16.58 -11.05
C PRO A 567 25.86 16.41 -9.70
N GLU A 568 26.06 15.18 -9.25
CA GLU A 568 26.86 14.82 -8.07
C GLU A 568 28.40 14.88 -8.27
N PRO A 569 29.19 15.08 -7.17
CA PRO A 569 30.60 15.42 -7.21
C PRO A 569 31.55 14.21 -7.05
N SER A 570 32.75 14.30 -7.62
CA SER A 570 33.86 13.40 -7.29
C SER A 570 35.14 14.21 -7.09
N GLY A 571 35.75 14.12 -5.90
CA GLY A 571 36.97 14.83 -5.53
C GLY A 571 38.23 13.96 -5.41
N SER A 572 39.37 14.67 -5.28
CA SER A 572 40.76 14.30 -4.91
C SER A 572 41.72 13.90 -6.06
N ASN A 573 42.99 14.33 -6.15
CA ASN A 573 43.79 15.33 -5.43
C ASN A 573 45.10 15.67 -6.21
N ALA A 574 45.66 16.86 -5.89
CA ALA A 574 47.08 17.28 -5.90
C ALA A 574 47.85 17.59 -7.22
N ALA A 575 48.25 18.86 -7.43
CA ALA A 575 49.60 19.39 -7.09
C ALA A 575 49.96 20.74 -7.77
N ALA A 576 50.60 21.62 -6.98
CA ALA A 576 51.58 22.69 -7.29
C ALA A 576 51.17 24.04 -7.93
N ALA A 577 51.49 25.12 -7.20
CA ALA A 577 51.54 26.53 -7.61
C ALA A 577 52.89 26.88 -8.33
N PRO A 578 53.06 27.99 -9.09
CA PRO A 578 53.16 29.34 -8.49
C PRO A 578 52.71 30.59 -9.33
N ALA A 579 52.49 31.68 -8.59
CA ALA A 579 52.92 33.09 -8.79
C ALA A 579 52.19 34.16 -9.69
N VAL A 580 51.49 35.07 -8.98
CA VAL A 580 51.57 36.57 -8.93
C VAL A 580 50.91 37.48 -10.03
N ALA A 581 49.73 38.05 -9.64
CA ALA A 581 49.21 39.46 -9.62
C ALA A 581 49.12 40.36 -10.89
N PRO A 582 48.28 41.44 -10.95
CA PRO A 582 47.27 41.98 -9.98
C PRO A 582 45.83 42.25 -10.55
N LEU A 583 44.91 42.55 -9.62
CA LEU A 583 43.46 42.85 -9.71
C LEU A 583 43.03 44.02 -10.63
N PRO A 584 41.73 44.08 -11.01
CA PRO A 584 40.86 45.04 -10.32
C PRO A 584 39.46 44.51 -9.88
N ALA A 585 39.03 45.02 -8.72
CA ALA A 585 37.68 45.22 -8.16
C ALA A 585 36.71 44.03 -7.94
N PRO A 586 36.14 43.87 -6.72
CA PRO A 586 35.21 42.79 -6.39
C PRO A 586 33.78 43.08 -6.88
N SER A 587 33.21 42.18 -7.67
CA SER A 587 31.80 42.19 -8.04
C SER A 587 30.94 41.57 -6.93
N LYS A 588 29.84 42.26 -6.61
CA LYS A 588 28.73 41.89 -5.72
C LYS A 588 28.42 40.38 -5.75
N GLN A 589 28.25 39.77 -4.57
CA GLN A 589 27.72 38.41 -4.45
C GLN A 589 26.27 38.40 -4.95
N LEU A 590 26.10 37.98 -6.19
CA LEU A 590 24.81 37.83 -6.88
C LEU A 590 24.68 36.36 -7.25
N LYS A 591 23.64 35.68 -6.76
CA LYS A 591 23.30 34.31 -7.19
C LYS A 591 22.76 34.41 -8.62
N LYS A 592 23.52 33.95 -9.62
CA LYS A 592 23.07 33.88 -11.02
C LYS A 592 22.15 32.67 -11.20
N LEU A 593 21.03 32.85 -11.91
CA LEU A 593 20.37 31.75 -12.61
C LEU A 593 21.28 31.32 -13.76
N GLU A 594 21.65 30.04 -13.83
CA GLU A 594 22.49 29.51 -14.89
C GLU A 594 21.72 29.42 -16.22
N SER A 595 22.32 29.96 -17.28
CA SER A 595 21.92 29.72 -18.67
C SER A 595 22.60 28.44 -19.16
N ALA A 596 21.81 27.47 -19.65
CA ALA A 596 22.23 26.13 -20.03
C ALA A 596 23.50 26.05 -20.93
N GLU A 597 24.62 25.61 -20.37
CA GLU A 597 25.82 25.21 -21.12
C GLU A 597 25.76 23.70 -21.47
N GLY A 598 25.42 23.39 -22.72
CA GLY A 598 25.40 22.00 -23.20
C GLY A 598 26.80 21.49 -23.56
N THR A 599 27.31 20.49 -22.83
CA THR A 599 28.55 19.78 -23.18
C THR A 599 28.44 19.00 -24.52
N THR A 600 29.56 18.76 -25.21
CA THR A 600 29.64 17.97 -26.47
C THR A 600 29.06 16.55 -26.35
N TYR A 601 29.06 16.01 -25.14
CA TYR A 601 28.54 14.71 -24.77
C TYR A 601 27.01 14.62 -24.83
N ASN A 602 26.31 15.66 -24.35
CA ASN A 602 24.85 15.71 -24.38
C ASN A 602 24.31 15.79 -25.81
N TYR A 603 25.08 16.33 -26.75
CA TYR A 603 24.67 16.47 -28.15
C TYR A 603 24.50 15.10 -28.84
N PHE A 604 25.51 14.22 -28.79
CA PHE A 604 25.42 12.91 -29.47
C PHE A 604 24.48 11.93 -28.75
N ASN A 605 24.47 11.92 -27.42
CA ASN A 605 23.54 11.09 -26.65
C ASN A 605 22.07 11.50 -26.89
N ARG A 606 21.78 12.80 -26.92
CA ARG A 606 20.44 13.31 -27.27
C ARG A 606 20.04 12.93 -28.69
N ARG A 607 20.98 12.90 -29.65
CA ARG A 607 20.71 12.46 -31.03
C ARG A 607 20.40 10.96 -31.10
N LEU A 608 21.15 10.11 -30.39
CA LEU A 608 20.92 8.66 -30.33
C LEU A 608 19.60 8.31 -29.62
N ARG A 609 19.29 8.98 -28.51
CA ARG A 609 18.00 8.84 -27.79
C ARG A 609 16.80 9.26 -28.63
N LYS A 610 16.95 10.29 -29.46
CA LYS A 610 15.91 10.68 -30.43
C LYS A 610 15.67 9.61 -31.49
N PHE A 611 16.70 8.86 -31.89
CA PHE A 611 16.59 7.80 -32.89
C PHE A 611 15.94 6.52 -32.33
N ASN A 612 16.43 6.00 -31.19
CA ASN A 612 15.79 4.87 -30.51
C ASN A 612 15.98 4.95 -28.98
N PRO A 613 14.95 5.38 -28.22
CA PRO A 613 15.06 5.54 -26.77
C PRO A 613 15.11 4.21 -26.00
N VAL A 614 14.72 3.09 -26.64
CA VAL A 614 14.74 1.75 -26.02
C VAL A 614 16.12 1.12 -26.14
N MET A 615 16.78 1.26 -27.29
CA MET A 615 18.14 0.75 -27.50
C MET A 615 19.18 1.61 -26.77
N PHE A 616 19.00 2.94 -26.73
CA PHE A 616 19.94 3.90 -26.13
C PHE A 616 19.38 4.48 -24.82
N ASP A 617 19.28 3.63 -23.79
CA ASP A 617 18.75 3.94 -22.47
C ASP A 617 19.75 4.72 -21.56
N GLU A 618 19.41 4.89 -20.29
CA GLU A 618 20.31 5.50 -19.28
C GLU A 618 21.59 4.71 -19.02
N LYS A 619 21.64 3.43 -19.40
CA LYS A 619 22.81 2.56 -19.25
C LYS A 619 23.77 2.65 -20.44
N TYR A 620 23.38 3.28 -21.54
CA TYR A 620 24.27 3.47 -22.69
C TYR A 620 25.57 4.24 -22.35
N PRO A 621 25.52 5.36 -21.60
CA PRO A 621 26.70 6.05 -21.03
C PRO A 621 27.69 5.18 -20.25
N SER A 622 27.19 4.24 -19.44
CA SER A 622 28.04 3.35 -18.64
C SER A 622 28.66 2.25 -19.49
N ASN A 623 27.94 1.81 -20.53
CA ASN A 623 28.39 0.77 -21.43
C ASN A 623 29.38 1.32 -22.47
N CYS A 624 29.17 2.53 -22.98
CA CYS A 624 29.97 3.16 -24.02
C CYS A 624 30.63 4.46 -23.53
N GLU A 625 31.92 4.41 -23.22
CA GLU A 625 32.66 5.58 -22.72
C GLU A 625 32.59 6.80 -23.65
N LYS A 626 32.70 7.98 -23.04
CA LYS A 626 32.51 9.34 -23.59
C LYS A 626 33.14 9.64 -24.97
N THR A 627 34.18 8.92 -25.40
CA THR A 627 34.88 9.14 -26.68
C THR A 627 34.59 8.10 -27.77
N LYS A 628 33.71 7.12 -27.48
CA LYS A 628 33.44 5.94 -28.32
C LYS A 628 31.96 5.83 -28.76
N GLN A 629 31.16 6.86 -28.58
CA GLN A 629 29.75 6.88 -29.01
C GLN A 629 29.63 6.84 -30.55
N VAL A 630 28.68 6.08 -31.09
CA VAL A 630 28.43 6.04 -32.54
C VAL A 630 27.59 7.22 -33.01
N VAL A 631 27.58 7.50 -34.31
CA VAL A 631 26.62 8.40 -34.96
C VAL A 631 25.74 7.56 -35.89
N VAL A 632 24.42 7.67 -35.75
CA VAL A 632 23.46 6.97 -36.61
C VAL A 632 22.90 7.95 -37.63
N LEU A 633 22.92 7.55 -38.91
CA LEU A 633 22.35 8.28 -40.03
C LEU A 633 21.13 7.53 -40.56
N THR A 634 20.03 8.25 -40.76
CA THR A 634 18.81 7.72 -41.38
C THR A 634 18.89 7.81 -42.91
N ALA A 635 17.99 7.13 -43.62
CA ALA A 635 17.91 7.23 -45.09
C ALA A 635 17.64 8.67 -45.58
N GLU A 636 16.92 9.48 -44.81
CA GLU A 636 16.68 10.90 -45.11
C GLU A 636 17.94 11.77 -44.92
N ASP A 637 18.78 11.41 -43.95
CA ASP A 637 20.05 12.09 -43.70
C ASP A 637 21.09 11.72 -44.78
N GLU A 638 21.11 10.45 -45.22
CA GLU A 638 21.96 10.02 -46.35
C GLU A 638 21.62 10.75 -47.65
N ALA A 639 20.35 11.10 -47.88
CA ALA A 639 19.92 11.83 -49.07
C ALA A 639 20.35 13.32 -49.07
N LYS A 640 20.63 13.90 -47.90
CA LYS A 640 21.08 15.30 -47.74
C LYS A 640 22.60 15.46 -47.86
N LEU A 641 23.35 14.36 -47.76
CA LEU A 641 24.82 14.39 -47.84
C LEU A 641 25.30 14.52 -49.30
N PRO A 642 26.27 15.40 -49.60
CA PRO A 642 26.91 15.42 -50.92
C PRO A 642 27.60 14.08 -51.21
N ALA A 643 27.67 13.68 -52.49
CA ALA A 643 28.16 12.36 -52.90
C ALA A 643 29.57 12.02 -52.36
N ASP A 644 30.43 13.03 -52.19
CA ASP A 644 31.80 12.90 -51.69
C ASP A 644 31.91 12.60 -50.19
N TYR A 645 30.81 12.74 -49.42
CA TYR A 645 30.75 12.55 -47.96
C TYR A 645 29.77 11.43 -47.53
N SER A 646 29.43 10.51 -48.45
CA SER A 646 28.51 9.41 -48.18
C SER A 646 29.02 8.46 -47.08
N ALA A 647 28.11 8.06 -46.18
CA ALA A 647 28.37 7.14 -45.08
C ALA A 647 28.86 5.75 -45.53
N ARG A 648 28.55 5.35 -46.78
CA ARG A 648 28.95 4.05 -47.35
C ARG A 648 30.43 3.95 -47.73
N ALA A 649 31.15 5.06 -47.73
CA ALA A 649 32.61 5.08 -47.87
C ALA A 649 33.35 4.78 -46.56
N TRP A 650 32.62 4.64 -45.45
CA TRP A 650 33.13 4.35 -44.11
C TRP A 650 32.86 2.89 -43.72
N THR A 651 33.46 2.42 -42.62
CA THR A 651 33.08 1.12 -42.05
C THR A 651 31.76 1.29 -41.29
N THR A 652 30.69 0.68 -41.79
CA THR A 652 29.32 0.88 -41.32
C THR A 652 28.78 -0.32 -40.54
N LEU A 653 27.79 -0.07 -39.68
CA LEU A 653 26.97 -1.09 -39.03
C LEU A 653 25.49 -0.81 -39.30
N GLU A 654 24.77 -1.75 -39.90
CA GLU A 654 23.35 -1.60 -40.22
C GLU A 654 22.47 -1.95 -39.00
N LEU A 655 21.57 -1.05 -38.63
CA LEU A 655 20.54 -1.24 -37.61
C LEU A 655 19.21 -1.57 -38.30
N LYS A 656 18.51 -2.61 -37.85
CA LYS A 656 17.28 -3.13 -38.48
C LYS A 656 15.97 -2.67 -37.80
N GLU A 657 16.03 -2.08 -36.61
CA GLU A 657 14.84 -1.67 -35.83
C GLU A 657 15.16 -0.45 -34.93
N PRO A 658 14.83 0.80 -35.32
CA PRO A 658 14.48 1.28 -36.66
C PRO A 658 15.66 1.30 -37.64
N ASP A 659 15.38 1.39 -38.94
CA ASP A 659 16.40 1.34 -40.01
C ASP A 659 17.34 2.55 -39.96
N GLY A 660 18.65 2.29 -39.81
CA GLY A 660 19.68 3.33 -39.77
C GLY A 660 21.10 2.78 -39.87
N VAL A 661 22.03 3.61 -40.32
CA VAL A 661 23.45 3.22 -40.50
C VAL A 661 24.30 3.88 -39.42
N ALA A 662 24.95 3.08 -38.58
CA ALA A 662 25.87 3.56 -37.56
C ALA A 662 27.30 3.70 -38.11
N ILE A 663 27.92 4.87 -37.88
CA ILE A 663 29.28 5.23 -38.29
C ILE A 663 30.08 5.87 -37.14
N CYS A 664 31.41 5.86 -37.28
CA CYS A 664 32.35 6.42 -36.30
C CYS A 664 33.26 7.49 -36.94
N PRO A 665 32.81 8.76 -37.04
CA PRO A 665 33.60 9.82 -37.66
C PRO A 665 34.73 10.37 -36.77
N GLN A 666 35.84 10.76 -37.40
CA GLN A 666 36.97 11.44 -36.73
C GLN A 666 36.69 12.92 -36.45
N TYR A 667 35.93 13.58 -37.33
CA TYR A 667 35.46 14.96 -37.16
C TYR A 667 33.97 15.06 -37.49
N TRP A 668 33.24 15.96 -36.80
CA TRP A 668 31.81 16.16 -37.00
C TRP A 668 31.46 17.64 -37.08
N CYS A 669 30.82 18.06 -38.18
CA CYS A 669 30.27 19.40 -38.32
C CYS A 669 28.88 19.47 -37.67
N VAL A 670 28.70 20.34 -36.67
CA VAL A 670 27.43 20.46 -35.94
C VAL A 670 26.34 21.19 -36.74
N ILE A 671 26.74 22.12 -37.61
CA ILE A 671 25.81 22.97 -38.38
C ILE A 671 25.23 22.19 -39.56
N ASP A 672 26.10 21.55 -40.34
CA ASP A 672 25.71 20.86 -41.57
C ASP A 672 25.42 19.36 -41.35
N GLU A 673 25.71 18.85 -40.15
CA GLU A 673 25.54 17.43 -39.78
C GLU A 673 26.31 16.44 -40.67
N ILE A 674 27.51 16.83 -41.10
CA ILE A 674 28.36 16.05 -42.01
C ILE A 674 29.49 15.32 -41.24
N PRO A 675 29.70 14.01 -41.50
CA PRO A 675 30.89 13.30 -41.01
C PRO A 675 32.13 13.64 -41.87
N LEU A 676 33.24 13.99 -41.21
CA LEU A 676 34.48 14.42 -41.87
C LEU A 676 35.68 13.57 -41.44
N ARG A 677 36.62 13.35 -42.36
CA ARG A 677 37.94 12.77 -42.09
C ARG A 677 39.02 13.85 -42.00
N ALA A 678 40.18 13.52 -41.43
CA ALA A 678 41.30 14.46 -41.27
C ALA A 678 41.80 15.03 -42.62
N ASP A 679 41.75 14.25 -43.69
CA ASP A 679 42.17 14.60 -45.07
C ASP A 679 41.14 15.47 -45.82
N GLN A 680 39.92 15.59 -45.29
CA GLN A 680 38.83 16.36 -45.91
C GLN A 680 38.66 17.76 -45.31
N LEU A 681 39.49 18.12 -44.33
CA LEU A 681 39.54 19.45 -43.74
C LEU A 681 40.42 20.36 -44.60
N VAL A 682 39.94 21.55 -44.92
CA VAL A 682 40.72 22.59 -45.62
C VAL A 682 41.13 23.60 -44.56
N GLU A 683 42.43 23.75 -44.29
CA GLU A 683 42.98 24.66 -43.26
C GLU A 683 42.34 24.50 -41.86
N ASP A 684 42.16 23.26 -41.40
CA ASP A 684 41.51 22.95 -40.11
C ASP A 684 40.06 23.50 -39.96
N ALA A 685 39.36 23.67 -41.09
CA ALA A 685 37.97 24.10 -41.14
C ALA A 685 37.10 23.18 -42.01
N CYS A 686 35.78 23.20 -41.73
CA CYS A 686 34.78 22.46 -42.52
C CYS A 686 34.74 23.00 -43.96
N PRO A 687 34.78 22.15 -45.00
CA PRO A 687 34.75 22.60 -46.39
C PRO A 687 33.43 23.26 -46.81
N VAL A 688 32.32 23.00 -46.10
CA VAL A 688 30.97 23.52 -46.42
C VAL A 688 30.66 24.82 -45.67
N CYS A 689 30.64 24.79 -44.33
CA CYS A 689 30.35 25.99 -43.52
C CYS A 689 31.57 26.83 -43.13
N ARG A 690 32.80 26.41 -43.49
CA ARG A 690 34.08 27.08 -43.12
C ARG A 690 34.34 27.25 -41.63
N GLY A 691 33.57 26.59 -40.76
CA GLY A 691 33.79 26.67 -39.33
C GLY A 691 35.03 25.88 -38.89
N LYS A 692 35.79 26.43 -37.96
CA LYS A 692 37.07 25.91 -37.47
C LYS A 692 36.87 24.80 -36.44
N VAL A 693 37.90 23.97 -36.25
CA VAL A 693 37.92 22.92 -35.22
C VAL A 693 38.03 23.53 -33.82
N ILE A 694 37.18 23.06 -32.90
CA ILE A 694 37.17 23.49 -31.49
C ILE A 694 38.45 23.00 -30.78
N THR A 695 39.23 23.93 -30.21
CA THR A 695 40.50 23.62 -29.50
C THR A 695 40.42 23.83 -27.97
N LYS A 696 39.48 24.63 -27.46
CA LYS A 696 39.24 24.86 -26.02
C LYS A 696 37.77 24.63 -25.65
N LYS A 697 37.52 24.20 -24.41
CA LYS A 697 36.16 23.82 -23.93
C LYS A 697 35.16 24.99 -23.86
N SER A 698 35.62 26.25 -23.89
CA SER A 698 34.80 27.47 -23.76
C SER A 698 34.34 28.10 -25.08
N ASP A 699 34.76 27.60 -26.24
CA ASP A 699 34.66 28.35 -27.51
C ASP A 699 33.64 27.72 -28.47
N ARG A 700 32.35 27.66 -28.09
CA ARG A 700 31.25 27.31 -29.02
C ARG A 700 30.59 28.58 -29.57
N THR A 701 31.21 29.18 -30.59
CA THR A 701 30.62 30.24 -31.43
C THR A 701 30.37 29.69 -32.85
N PRO A 702 29.54 30.35 -33.68
CA PRO A 702 29.33 29.94 -35.09
C PRO A 702 30.62 29.84 -35.91
N GLU A 703 31.72 30.45 -35.46
CA GLU A 703 33.05 30.33 -36.06
C GLU A 703 33.77 29.00 -35.75
N PHE A 704 33.40 28.29 -34.67
CA PHE A 704 33.99 27.01 -34.25
C PHE A 704 32.93 25.90 -34.22
N SER A 705 32.56 25.38 -35.40
CA SER A 705 31.45 24.45 -35.58
C SER A 705 31.86 22.96 -35.70
N VAL A 706 33.16 22.65 -35.74
CA VAL A 706 33.67 21.29 -35.97
C VAL A 706 34.20 20.67 -34.68
N ILE A 707 33.62 19.52 -34.29
CA ILE A 707 34.03 18.75 -33.12
C ILE A 707 35.09 17.72 -33.53
N LYS A 708 36.28 17.78 -32.89
CA LYS A 708 37.33 16.76 -33.01
C LYS A 708 37.03 15.55 -32.12
N ARG A 709 37.02 14.34 -32.70
CA ARG A 709 36.77 13.07 -32.00
C ARG A 709 38.05 12.24 -31.89
N ASN A 710 37.97 11.08 -31.24
CA ASN A 710 39.12 10.19 -31.04
C ASN A 710 39.53 9.54 -32.36
N GLN A 711 40.73 9.84 -32.85
CA GLN A 711 41.17 9.48 -34.21
C GLN A 711 41.38 7.97 -34.40
N ASP A 712 41.58 7.21 -33.32
CA ASP A 712 41.90 5.78 -33.39
C ASP A 712 40.67 4.86 -33.50
N ASN A 713 39.45 5.34 -33.19
CA ASN A 713 38.26 4.48 -33.06
C ASN A 713 37.33 4.59 -34.29
N VAL A 714 37.64 3.88 -35.37
CA VAL A 714 36.94 3.99 -36.66
C VAL A 714 35.88 2.89 -36.89
N PHE A 715 35.87 1.83 -36.07
CA PHE A 715 35.03 0.64 -36.32
C PHE A 715 33.79 0.56 -35.40
N PRO A 716 32.55 0.65 -35.93
CA PRO A 716 31.34 0.43 -35.13
C PRO A 716 31.07 -1.07 -34.88
N ALA A 717 30.83 -1.48 -33.63
CA ALA A 717 30.42 -2.84 -33.23
C ALA A 717 29.56 -2.85 -31.96
N TYR A 718 28.88 -3.96 -31.65
CA TYR A 718 28.03 -4.06 -30.46
C TYR A 718 28.82 -4.35 -29.16
N LYS A 719 28.40 -3.72 -28.06
CA LYS A 719 28.77 -4.02 -26.68
C LYS A 719 27.50 -4.25 -25.89
N GLU A 720 27.31 -5.46 -25.34
CA GLU A 720 26.14 -5.79 -24.51
C GLU A 720 24.78 -5.41 -25.16
N GLY A 721 24.68 -5.55 -26.49
CA GLY A 721 23.47 -5.22 -27.26
C GLY A 721 23.38 -3.78 -27.78
N GLN A 722 24.32 -2.88 -27.45
CA GLN A 722 24.33 -1.48 -27.87
C GLN A 722 25.57 -1.14 -28.76
N PRO A 723 25.44 -0.33 -29.83
CA PRO A 723 26.56 -0.04 -30.74
C PRO A 723 27.57 1.00 -30.20
N CYS A 724 28.87 0.71 -30.37
CA CYS A 724 30.04 1.49 -29.91
C CYS A 724 31.19 1.52 -30.93
N CYS A 725 32.05 2.54 -30.88
CA CYS A 725 33.25 2.68 -31.72
C CYS A 725 34.50 2.03 -31.09
N TYR A 726 35.25 1.29 -31.90
CA TYR A 726 36.44 0.53 -31.51
C TYR A 726 37.64 0.82 -32.42
N LYS A 727 38.85 0.56 -31.89
CA LYS A 727 40.12 0.68 -32.62
C LYS A 727 40.34 -0.40 -33.68
N GLU A 728 39.84 -1.61 -33.42
CA GLU A 728 39.99 -2.77 -34.30
C GLU A 728 38.62 -3.39 -34.59
N ARG A 729 38.48 -4.03 -35.76
CA ARG A 729 37.24 -4.67 -36.20
C ARG A 729 36.90 -5.85 -35.29
N ARG A 730 35.84 -5.72 -34.48
CA ARG A 730 35.25 -6.83 -33.71
C ARG A 730 34.20 -7.54 -34.56
N ALA A 731 34.21 -8.87 -34.58
CA ALA A 731 33.18 -9.65 -35.27
C ALA A 731 31.83 -9.46 -34.55
N THR A 732 30.79 -9.18 -35.34
CA THR A 732 29.41 -8.98 -34.87
C THR A 732 28.80 -10.32 -34.49
N ASP A 733 28.77 -10.64 -33.20
CA ASP A 733 27.93 -11.73 -32.70
C ASP A 733 26.66 -11.16 -32.07
N VAL A 734 25.57 -11.40 -32.79
CA VAL A 734 24.21 -11.49 -32.26
C VAL A 734 24.20 -12.58 -31.21
N MET A 735 23.64 -12.30 -30.04
CA MET A 735 23.62 -13.19 -28.87
C MET A 735 23.34 -14.66 -29.23
N THR A 736 24.37 -15.50 -29.12
CA THR A 736 24.25 -16.97 -29.20
C THR A 736 24.40 -17.59 -27.82
N LYS A 737 23.32 -18.20 -27.34
CA LYS A 737 23.19 -19.60 -26.84
C LYS A 737 24.33 -20.34 -26.09
N ASP A 738 25.45 -19.73 -25.69
CA ASP A 738 26.60 -20.46 -25.15
C ASP A 738 26.93 -20.24 -23.65
N GLU A 739 26.19 -19.40 -22.92
CA GLU A 739 26.32 -19.36 -21.44
C GLU A 739 25.67 -20.56 -20.74
N THR A 740 24.91 -21.40 -21.45
CA THR A 740 24.27 -22.61 -20.90
C THR A 740 25.12 -23.88 -21.00
N LYS A 741 26.34 -23.84 -21.57
CA LYS A 741 27.14 -25.05 -21.81
C LYS A 741 28.31 -25.31 -20.85
N ASP A 742 28.81 -24.30 -20.12
CA ASP A 742 29.94 -24.50 -19.20
C ASP A 742 29.46 -24.61 -17.74
N ASP A 743 29.42 -25.83 -17.21
CA ASP A 743 29.03 -26.16 -15.83
C ASP A 743 29.91 -25.49 -14.76
N THR A 744 31.05 -24.92 -15.16
CA THR A 744 31.99 -24.28 -14.23
C THR A 744 31.67 -22.83 -13.89
N TYR A 745 30.69 -22.24 -14.58
CA TYR A 745 30.28 -20.84 -14.37
C TYR A 745 29.18 -20.71 -13.31
N ILE A 746 29.33 -19.73 -12.43
CA ILE A 746 28.43 -19.51 -11.29
C ILE A 746 27.35 -18.49 -11.66
N LEU A 747 26.09 -18.85 -11.43
CA LEU A 747 24.92 -18.02 -11.75
C LEU A 747 24.61 -17.04 -10.61
N ALA A 748 24.25 -15.81 -10.96
CA ALA A 748 24.03 -14.72 -10.00
C ALA A 748 22.65 -14.77 -9.32
N THR A 749 21.59 -15.15 -10.04
CA THR A 749 20.21 -15.23 -9.50
C THR A 749 19.30 -16.11 -10.36
N GLY A 750 18.42 -16.90 -9.71
CA GLY A 750 17.38 -17.72 -10.36
C GLY A 750 17.26 -19.16 -9.80
N ASN A 751 16.21 -19.89 -10.18
CA ASN A 751 16.12 -21.34 -9.95
C ASN A 751 17.26 -22.02 -10.71
N LEU A 752 18.15 -22.71 -10.00
CA LEU A 752 19.32 -23.31 -10.61
C LEU A 752 18.93 -24.61 -11.34
N PRO A 753 19.32 -24.79 -12.61
CA PRO A 753 19.20 -26.08 -13.27
C PRO A 753 20.02 -27.16 -12.56
N ASP A 754 19.70 -28.43 -12.82
CA ASP A 754 20.32 -29.60 -12.21
C ASP A 754 21.85 -29.49 -12.11
N ARG A 755 22.38 -29.55 -10.87
CA ARG A 755 23.81 -29.51 -10.54
C ARG A 755 24.54 -28.23 -10.96
N ARG A 756 23.84 -27.13 -11.27
CA ARG A 756 24.45 -25.81 -11.51
C ARG A 756 24.74 -25.10 -10.20
N LEU A 757 25.81 -24.31 -10.18
CA LEU A 757 26.26 -23.55 -9.01
C LEU A 757 25.72 -22.12 -9.04
N GLY A 758 25.22 -21.65 -7.90
CA GLY A 758 24.86 -20.26 -7.64
C GLY A 758 25.52 -19.74 -6.36
N TYR A 759 25.68 -18.43 -6.28
CA TYR A 759 26.27 -17.77 -5.10
C TYR A 759 25.37 -17.91 -3.86
N LEU A 760 25.97 -18.12 -2.69
CA LEU A 760 25.28 -18.01 -1.41
C LEU A 760 25.27 -16.53 -0.96
N PRO A 761 24.12 -15.94 -0.61
CA PRO A 761 24.08 -14.57 -0.11
C PRO A 761 24.91 -14.38 1.16
N ASP A 762 25.65 -13.28 1.26
CA ASP A 762 26.60 -13.04 2.37
C ASP A 762 25.92 -12.94 3.75
N GLU A 763 24.69 -12.43 3.79
CA GLU A 763 23.89 -12.39 5.03
C GLU A 763 23.49 -13.79 5.50
N LEU A 764 23.12 -14.66 4.55
CA LEU A 764 22.75 -16.04 4.83
C LEU A 764 23.96 -16.88 5.24
N ALA A 765 25.12 -16.65 4.61
CA ALA A 765 26.37 -17.29 5.00
C ALA A 765 26.76 -16.91 6.45
N ARG A 766 26.61 -15.63 6.81
CA ARG A 766 26.88 -15.12 8.17
C ARG A 766 25.92 -15.71 9.20
N SER A 767 24.61 -15.75 8.92
CA SER A 767 23.62 -16.29 9.86
C SER A 767 23.81 -17.79 10.13
N LEU A 768 24.27 -18.54 9.12
CA LEU A 768 24.55 -19.97 9.21
C LEU A 768 25.99 -20.28 9.69
N ARG A 769 26.79 -19.27 10.01
CA ARG A 769 28.21 -19.38 10.38
C ARG A 769 29.06 -20.13 9.32
N ILE A 770 28.70 -20.01 8.06
CA ILE A 770 29.42 -20.59 6.94
C ILE A 770 30.46 -19.58 6.47
N LYS A 771 31.74 -19.99 6.43
CA LYS A 771 32.83 -19.16 5.92
C LYS A 771 32.98 -19.41 4.42
N THR A 772 32.61 -18.43 3.60
CA THR A 772 32.81 -18.44 2.14
C THR A 772 34.01 -17.55 1.76
N SER A 773 34.78 -17.97 0.76
CA SER A 773 35.98 -17.26 0.27
C SER A 773 35.93 -17.11 -1.26
N TYR A 774 34.81 -16.60 -1.79
CA TYR A 774 34.58 -16.48 -3.24
C TYR A 774 35.67 -15.72 -4.03
N PRO A 775 36.32 -14.66 -3.51
CA PRO A 775 37.37 -13.97 -4.24
C PRO A 775 38.59 -14.85 -4.56
N THR A 776 38.88 -15.86 -3.74
CA THR A 776 40.01 -16.79 -3.94
C THR A 776 39.59 -18.10 -4.60
N SER A 777 38.38 -18.59 -4.31
CA SER A 777 37.87 -19.85 -4.86
C SER A 777 37.26 -19.72 -6.26
N VAL A 778 36.84 -18.51 -6.67
CA VAL A 778 36.14 -18.23 -7.94
C VAL A 778 36.77 -17.06 -8.73
N PRO A 779 38.04 -17.15 -9.16
CA PRO A 779 38.61 -16.13 -10.04
C PRO A 779 37.84 -16.10 -11.37
N LYS A 780 37.39 -14.91 -11.79
CA LYS A 780 36.64 -14.69 -13.05
C LYS A 780 35.30 -15.44 -13.15
N LYS A 781 34.54 -15.58 -12.04
CA LYS A 781 33.21 -16.22 -11.99
C LYS A 781 33.20 -17.72 -12.36
N ARG A 782 34.35 -18.39 -12.29
CA ARG A 782 34.48 -19.85 -12.49
C ARG A 782 35.24 -20.51 -11.35
N VAL A 783 34.87 -21.74 -11.01
CA VAL A 783 35.62 -22.55 -10.05
C VAL A 783 36.81 -23.20 -10.77
N GLU A 784 38.03 -22.97 -10.28
CA GLU A 784 39.25 -23.60 -10.82
C GLU A 784 39.46 -25.02 -10.27
N ALA A 785 40.20 -25.84 -11.01
CA ALA A 785 40.44 -27.23 -10.63
C ALA A 785 41.22 -27.31 -9.30
N GLY A 786 40.73 -28.08 -8.35
CA GLY A 786 41.31 -28.20 -7.00
C GLY A 786 40.70 -27.23 -5.97
N ASN A 787 40.05 -26.15 -6.41
CA ASN A 787 39.37 -25.22 -5.53
C ASN A 787 37.90 -25.63 -5.30
N GLY A 788 37.36 -25.24 -4.16
CA GLY A 788 35.96 -25.41 -3.83
C GLY A 788 35.53 -24.52 -2.68
N ASP A 789 34.23 -24.30 -2.61
CA ASP A 789 33.57 -23.43 -1.63
C ASP A 789 32.12 -23.90 -1.42
N PHE A 790 31.40 -23.22 -0.53
CA PHE A 790 29.96 -23.44 -0.34
C PHE A 790 29.15 -22.71 -1.40
N PHE A 791 28.22 -23.41 -2.05
CA PHE A 791 27.36 -22.86 -3.09
C PHE A 791 25.91 -23.31 -2.88
N ARG A 792 24.99 -22.57 -3.51
CA ARG A 792 23.67 -23.09 -3.83
C ARG A 792 23.81 -23.99 -5.04
N VAL A 793 23.28 -25.20 -4.98
CA VAL A 793 23.38 -26.19 -6.05
C VAL A 793 21.98 -26.61 -6.47
N GLY A 794 21.68 -26.49 -7.76
CA GLY A 794 20.37 -26.87 -8.31
C GLY A 794 20.06 -28.34 -8.07
N LEU A 795 18.93 -28.61 -7.41
CA LEU A 795 18.53 -29.97 -7.01
C LEU A 795 18.07 -30.81 -8.20
N GLY A 796 17.26 -30.26 -9.10
CA GLY A 796 16.68 -31.03 -10.20
C GLY A 796 15.82 -32.19 -9.71
N ARG A 797 15.89 -33.34 -10.38
CA ARG A 797 15.21 -34.59 -9.94
C ARG A 797 15.93 -35.22 -8.76
N ALA A 798 15.32 -35.16 -7.58
CA ALA A 798 15.89 -35.65 -6.32
C ALA A 798 16.26 -37.15 -6.39
N SER A 799 15.51 -37.96 -7.12
CA SER A 799 15.80 -39.40 -7.30
C SER A 799 17.15 -39.70 -7.96
N VAL A 800 17.66 -38.76 -8.76
CA VAL A 800 18.91 -38.90 -9.53
C VAL A 800 20.06 -38.15 -8.87
N THR A 801 19.82 -36.91 -8.45
CA THR A 801 20.87 -35.99 -7.98
C THR A 801 21.24 -36.20 -6.52
N LEU A 802 20.28 -36.55 -5.66
CA LEU A 802 20.51 -36.64 -4.21
C LEU A 802 21.49 -37.77 -3.86
N LYS A 803 21.44 -38.90 -4.57
CA LYS A 803 22.41 -40.00 -4.44
C LYS A 803 23.85 -39.53 -4.65
N LYS A 804 24.05 -38.65 -5.64
CA LYS A 804 25.37 -38.08 -5.95
C LYS A 804 25.83 -37.07 -4.90
N PHE A 805 24.91 -36.27 -4.36
CA PHE A 805 25.20 -35.29 -3.32
C PHE A 805 25.51 -35.91 -1.95
N LEU A 806 24.90 -37.07 -1.66
CA LEU A 806 25.10 -37.81 -0.41
C LEU A 806 26.15 -38.94 -0.51
N LYS A 807 26.61 -39.26 -1.73
CA LYS A 807 27.48 -40.41 -2.04
C LYS A 807 26.90 -41.72 -1.50
N ASP A 808 25.63 -41.97 -1.84
CA ASP A 808 24.87 -43.12 -1.39
C ASP A 808 24.30 -43.90 -2.57
N ASP A 809 24.58 -45.21 -2.61
CA ASP A 809 24.18 -46.11 -3.69
C ASP A 809 22.85 -46.83 -3.41
N THR A 810 22.09 -46.38 -2.40
CA THR A 810 20.79 -46.96 -2.07
C THR A 810 19.83 -46.89 -3.26
N ALA A 811 19.22 -48.03 -3.61
CA ALA A 811 18.22 -48.10 -4.67
C ALA A 811 16.92 -47.44 -4.17
N ILE A 812 16.40 -46.48 -4.94
CA ILE A 812 15.11 -45.84 -4.64
C ILE A 812 14.07 -46.68 -5.38
N PRO A 813 13.21 -47.44 -4.67
CA PRO A 813 12.14 -48.19 -5.30
C PRO A 813 11.16 -47.23 -5.96
N THR A 814 10.38 -47.73 -6.90
CA THR A 814 9.23 -47.00 -7.44
C THR A 814 8.09 -46.98 -6.40
N PRO A 815 7.24 -45.94 -6.37
CA PRO A 815 6.19 -45.78 -5.34
C PRO A 815 5.27 -46.99 -5.15
N ASP A 816 4.98 -47.73 -6.22
CA ASP A 816 4.22 -49.00 -6.22
C ASP A 816 4.87 -50.11 -5.38
N LYS A 817 6.21 -50.16 -5.33
CA LYS A 817 6.98 -51.17 -4.58
C LYS A 817 7.29 -50.74 -3.14
N ALA A 818 6.92 -49.52 -2.76
CA ALA A 818 7.20 -48.93 -1.46
C ALA A 818 5.97 -48.26 -0.85
N ARG A 819 4.85 -48.99 -0.86
CA ARG A 819 3.54 -48.54 -0.35
C ARG A 819 3.64 -47.88 1.03
N GLU A 820 4.36 -48.48 1.96
CA GLU A 820 4.52 -47.95 3.33
C GLU A 820 5.22 -46.58 3.35
N ALA A 821 6.22 -46.35 2.50
CA ALA A 821 6.91 -45.08 2.40
C ALA A 821 6.05 -43.99 1.73
N VAL A 822 5.21 -44.37 0.76
CA VAL A 822 4.29 -43.44 0.08
C VAL A 822 3.17 -42.99 1.01
N MET A 823 2.63 -43.90 1.83
CA MET A 823 1.59 -43.57 2.82
C MET A 823 2.08 -42.62 3.92
N LEU A 824 3.40 -42.53 4.14
CA LEU A 824 4.03 -41.58 5.05
C LEU A 824 4.17 -40.17 4.47
N CYS A 825 4.07 -40.01 3.15
CA CYS A 825 4.26 -38.73 2.49
C CYS A 825 3.03 -37.83 2.67
N SER A 826 3.26 -36.54 2.89
CA SER A 826 2.22 -35.54 3.15
C SER A 826 1.20 -35.39 2.01
N PHE A 827 1.68 -35.48 0.76
CA PHE A 827 0.85 -35.36 -0.45
C PHE A 827 -0.05 -36.56 -0.73
N PHE A 828 0.11 -37.69 -0.01
CA PHE A 828 -0.73 -38.88 -0.21
C PHE A 828 -2.21 -38.58 0.00
N ARG A 829 -2.55 -37.72 0.97
CA ARG A 829 -3.94 -37.37 1.32
C ARG A 829 -4.59 -36.39 0.35
N THR A 830 -3.78 -35.57 -0.31
CA THR A 830 -4.25 -34.52 -1.23
C THR A 830 -4.21 -34.96 -2.69
N TRP A 831 -3.82 -36.21 -2.94
CA TRP A 831 -3.67 -36.75 -4.29
C TRP A 831 -5.03 -37.05 -4.92
N THR A 832 -5.29 -36.45 -6.08
CA THR A 832 -6.57 -36.53 -6.79
C THR A 832 -6.52 -37.39 -8.04
N ASP A 833 -5.33 -37.57 -8.63
CA ASP A 833 -5.12 -38.34 -9.85
C ASP A 833 -5.03 -39.84 -9.53
N LEU A 834 -6.19 -40.48 -9.38
CA LEU A 834 -6.29 -41.90 -9.05
C LEU A 834 -5.89 -42.80 -10.23
N GLY A 835 -5.02 -43.77 -9.97
CA GLY A 835 -4.68 -44.87 -10.88
C GLY A 835 -5.61 -46.09 -10.75
N GLU A 836 -5.16 -47.20 -11.32
CA GLU A 836 -5.84 -48.50 -11.23
C GLU A 836 -5.44 -49.24 -9.94
N GLY A 837 -6.40 -49.91 -9.28
CA GLY A 837 -6.18 -50.64 -8.03
C GLY A 837 -7.49 -51.09 -7.38
N GLU A 838 -7.43 -52.14 -6.54
CA GLU A 838 -8.59 -52.72 -5.85
C GLU A 838 -9.07 -51.88 -4.66
N THR A 839 -8.14 -51.28 -3.91
CA THR A 839 -8.45 -50.33 -2.84
C THR A 839 -8.15 -48.89 -3.27
N GLN A 840 -8.84 -47.90 -2.66
CA GLN A 840 -8.57 -46.49 -2.94
C GLN A 840 -7.12 -46.09 -2.64
N ALA A 841 -6.53 -46.68 -1.59
CA ALA A 841 -5.11 -46.51 -1.30
C ALA A 841 -4.22 -47.02 -2.44
N ASP A 842 -4.53 -48.20 -3.01
CA ASP A 842 -3.77 -48.75 -4.14
C ASP A 842 -3.92 -47.89 -5.40
N ARG A 843 -5.12 -47.34 -5.63
CA ARG A 843 -5.37 -46.39 -6.72
C ARG A 843 -4.56 -45.10 -6.55
N ILE A 844 -4.47 -44.57 -5.34
CA ILE A 844 -3.65 -43.39 -5.04
C ILE A 844 -2.16 -43.71 -5.25
N VAL A 845 -1.66 -44.83 -4.70
CA VAL A 845 -0.26 -45.26 -4.88
C VAL A 845 0.08 -45.45 -6.36
N SER A 846 -0.83 -46.07 -7.13
CA SER A 846 -0.69 -46.29 -8.57
C SER A 846 -0.65 -44.97 -9.36
N GLY A 847 -1.50 -44.00 -8.98
CA GLY A 847 -1.49 -42.65 -9.54
C GLY A 847 -0.18 -41.90 -9.27
N ILE A 848 0.32 -41.97 -8.03
CA ILE A 848 1.61 -41.39 -7.62
C ILE A 848 2.75 -42.08 -8.36
N ALA A 849 2.73 -43.41 -8.50
CA ALA A 849 3.74 -44.17 -9.24
C ALA A 849 3.79 -43.77 -10.72
N ALA A 850 2.64 -43.54 -11.35
CA ALA A 850 2.56 -43.05 -12.72
C ALA A 850 3.12 -41.63 -12.88
N ALA A 851 2.83 -40.73 -11.92
CA ALA A 851 3.38 -39.37 -11.90
C ALA A 851 4.90 -39.36 -11.66
N TYR A 852 5.40 -40.26 -10.80
CA TYR A 852 6.82 -40.48 -10.55
C TYR A 852 7.54 -40.98 -11.81
N ALA A 853 6.98 -41.98 -12.51
CA ALA A 853 7.56 -42.51 -13.74
C ALA A 853 7.58 -41.47 -14.88
N LYS A 854 6.53 -40.64 -15.00
CA LYS A 854 6.46 -39.55 -15.98
C LYS A 854 7.31 -38.34 -15.57
N GLY A 855 7.72 -38.25 -14.30
CA GLY A 855 8.42 -37.11 -13.73
C GLY A 855 7.58 -35.83 -13.70
N SER A 856 6.28 -35.98 -13.49
CA SER A 856 5.32 -34.88 -13.31
C SER A 856 5.04 -34.57 -11.84
N LEU A 857 5.65 -35.30 -10.90
CA LEU A 857 5.64 -34.95 -9.47
C LEU A 857 6.34 -33.60 -9.26
N SER A 858 5.87 -32.85 -8.27
CA SER A 858 6.57 -31.63 -7.88
C SER A 858 7.94 -31.97 -7.27
N GLY A 859 8.91 -31.06 -7.41
CA GLY A 859 10.26 -31.28 -6.88
C GLY A 859 10.29 -31.48 -5.36
N LEU A 860 9.31 -30.94 -4.62
CA LEU A 860 9.18 -31.14 -3.18
C LEU A 860 8.56 -32.51 -2.84
N ASP A 861 7.54 -32.95 -3.57
CA ASP A 861 6.91 -34.26 -3.36
C ASP A 861 7.89 -35.40 -3.67
N GLU A 862 8.66 -35.24 -4.76
CA GLU A 862 9.71 -36.20 -5.10
C GLU A 862 10.82 -36.21 -4.04
N LEU A 863 11.23 -35.04 -3.52
CA LEU A 863 12.23 -34.96 -2.46
C LEU A 863 11.74 -35.59 -1.14
N GLU A 864 10.48 -35.39 -0.76
CA GLU A 864 9.87 -36.01 0.43
C GLU A 864 9.88 -37.55 0.31
N TYR A 865 9.43 -38.09 -0.81
CA TYR A 865 9.44 -39.53 -1.05
C TYR A 865 10.86 -40.12 -1.02
N VAL A 866 11.81 -39.48 -1.72
CA VAL A 866 13.19 -39.97 -1.82
C VAL A 866 13.89 -39.90 -0.46
N THR A 867 13.67 -38.84 0.31
CA THR A 867 14.28 -38.68 1.64
C THR A 867 13.67 -39.62 2.68
N ALA A 868 12.38 -39.99 2.54
CA ALA A 868 11.75 -41.04 3.35
C ALA A 868 12.40 -42.42 3.10
N VAL A 869 12.73 -42.75 1.86
CA VAL A 869 13.43 -44.00 1.50
C VAL A 869 14.88 -44.00 2.00
N ILE A 870 15.63 -42.92 1.73
CA ILE A 870 17.07 -42.81 2.05
C ILE A 870 17.30 -42.51 3.56
N LYS A 871 16.23 -42.22 4.31
CA LYS A 871 16.28 -41.84 5.72
C LYS A 871 17.17 -40.62 5.94
N CYS A 872 16.81 -39.52 5.29
CA CYS A 872 17.53 -38.25 5.37
C CYS A 872 16.64 -37.14 5.94
N ARG A 873 17.18 -36.32 6.84
CA ARG A 873 16.50 -35.16 7.41
C ARG A 873 16.67 -33.94 6.51
N VAL A 874 15.59 -33.23 6.22
CA VAL A 874 15.63 -31.99 5.42
C VAL A 874 15.38 -30.79 6.32
N ILE A 875 16.25 -29.78 6.25
CA ILE A 875 16.05 -28.47 6.89
C ILE A 875 15.76 -27.45 5.80
N ARG A 876 14.69 -26.65 5.95
CA ARG A 876 14.29 -25.66 4.94
C ARG A 876 14.68 -24.25 5.35
N VAL A 877 15.31 -23.52 4.45
CA VAL A 877 15.78 -22.15 4.66
C VAL A 877 15.26 -21.27 3.53
N SER A 878 14.68 -20.12 3.87
CA SER A 878 14.15 -19.16 2.91
C SER A 878 15.13 -18.02 2.71
N THR A 879 15.54 -17.75 1.46
CA THR A 879 16.43 -16.62 1.15
C THR A 879 15.72 -15.27 1.24
N LYS A 880 14.40 -15.25 1.09
CA LYS A 880 13.59 -14.01 1.15
C LYS A 880 13.42 -13.48 2.57
N THR A 881 13.33 -14.39 3.53
CA THR A 881 13.07 -14.05 4.93
C THR A 881 14.27 -14.29 5.83
N ASN A 882 15.34 -14.92 5.32
CA ASN A 882 16.50 -15.38 6.09
C ASN A 882 16.12 -16.23 7.33
N THR A 883 14.95 -16.90 7.28
CA THR A 883 14.45 -17.74 8.38
C THR A 883 14.56 -19.22 8.05
N VAL A 884 14.82 -20.01 9.09
CA VAL A 884 14.69 -21.47 9.05
C VAL A 884 13.23 -21.81 9.27
N SER A 885 12.68 -22.61 8.36
CA SER A 885 11.32 -23.17 8.45
C SER A 885 11.39 -24.64 8.80
N CYS A 886 10.31 -25.16 9.37
CA CYS A 886 10.25 -26.58 9.69
C CYS A 886 10.34 -27.41 8.40
N GLY A 887 11.31 -28.34 8.36
CA GLY A 887 11.43 -29.29 7.26
C GLY A 887 10.66 -30.58 7.55
N TYR A 888 10.78 -31.56 6.65
CA TYR A 888 10.19 -32.88 6.83
C TYR A 888 11.26 -33.91 7.17
N TRP A 889 10.89 -34.85 8.03
CA TRP A 889 11.71 -35.98 8.45
C TRP A 889 10.80 -37.18 8.76
N SER A 890 11.34 -38.40 8.74
CA SER A 890 10.62 -39.59 9.19
C SER A 890 10.93 -39.89 10.66
N ASP A 891 9.94 -40.27 11.46
CA ASP A 891 10.12 -40.59 12.89
C ASP A 891 10.97 -41.86 13.12
N THR A 892 11.40 -42.51 12.04
CA THR A 892 12.28 -43.68 12.01
C THR A 892 13.77 -43.33 11.94
N LEU A 893 14.14 -42.05 12.07
CA LEU A 893 15.51 -41.56 11.95
C LEU A 893 16.28 -41.70 13.27
N SER A 894 17.48 -42.30 13.21
CA SER A 894 18.42 -42.33 14.32
C SER A 894 19.17 -41.00 14.46
N ALA A 895 19.81 -40.75 15.62
CA ALA A 895 20.62 -39.56 15.87
C ALA A 895 21.83 -39.39 14.91
N GLN A 896 22.20 -40.43 14.16
CA GLN A 896 23.27 -40.43 13.15
C GLN A 896 22.74 -40.33 11.70
N SER A 897 21.45 -40.04 11.53
CA SER A 897 20.83 -39.96 10.20
C SER A 897 21.26 -38.68 9.49
N ARG A 898 21.60 -38.79 8.20
CA ARG A 898 22.15 -37.70 7.37
C ARG A 898 21.20 -36.49 7.33
N THR A 899 21.76 -35.28 7.27
CA THR A 899 20.96 -34.05 7.22
C THR A 899 21.36 -33.19 6.03
N ILE A 900 20.37 -32.71 5.27
CA ILE A 900 20.54 -31.77 4.15
C ILE A 900 19.82 -30.46 4.43
N VAL A 901 20.31 -29.38 3.81
CA VAL A 901 19.69 -28.04 3.89
C VAL A 901 19.21 -27.63 2.51
N MET A 902 17.91 -27.37 2.41
CA MET A 902 17.25 -26.87 1.21
C MET A 902 17.07 -25.35 1.34
N ILE A 903 17.58 -24.61 0.36
CA ILE A 903 17.50 -23.16 0.25
C ILE A 903 16.51 -22.84 -0.88
N ASP A 904 15.29 -22.44 -0.51
CA ASP A 904 14.13 -22.31 -1.40
C ASP A 904 13.81 -23.59 -2.21
N GLY A 905 14.48 -23.79 -3.34
CA GLY A 905 14.39 -24.99 -4.20
C GLY A 905 15.74 -25.62 -4.57
N ASP A 906 16.84 -25.09 -4.02
CA ASP A 906 18.21 -25.58 -4.24
C ASP A 906 18.75 -26.27 -2.98
N ILE A 907 19.87 -26.97 -3.10
CA ILE A 907 20.58 -27.58 -1.96
C ILE A 907 21.83 -26.78 -1.62
N LEU A 908 22.09 -26.60 -0.32
CA LEU A 908 23.37 -26.13 0.18
C LEU A 908 24.40 -27.26 0.10
N ALA A 909 25.44 -27.09 -0.71
CA ALA A 909 26.52 -28.06 -0.79
C ALA A 909 27.88 -27.37 -0.94
N HIS A 910 28.90 -28.02 -0.40
CA HIS A 910 30.28 -27.68 -0.73
C HIS A 910 30.67 -28.37 -2.03
N ALA A 911 31.00 -27.59 -3.07
CA ALA A 911 31.37 -28.12 -4.38
C ALA A 911 32.86 -27.88 -4.65
N THR A 912 33.61 -28.95 -4.93
CA THR A 912 35.02 -28.87 -5.36
C THR A 912 35.17 -29.33 -6.79
N ARG A 913 35.91 -28.58 -7.61
CA ARG A 913 36.17 -29.00 -9.00
C ARG A 913 37.30 -30.03 -9.02
N ARG A 914 37.03 -31.22 -9.58
CA ARG A 914 38.06 -32.27 -9.73
C ARG A 914 39.00 -31.92 -10.89
N ALA A 915 40.27 -32.30 -10.75
CA ALA A 915 41.30 -32.11 -11.79
C ALA A 915 41.28 -33.19 -12.90
N VAL A 916 40.40 -34.20 -12.79
CA VAL A 916 40.40 -35.39 -13.65
C VAL A 916 39.50 -35.18 -14.88
N LYS A 917 39.93 -35.68 -16.05
CA LYS A 917 39.19 -35.59 -17.33
C LYS A 917 38.00 -36.57 -17.48
N VAL A 918 37.84 -37.55 -16.58
CA VAL A 918 36.82 -38.61 -16.66
C VAL A 918 36.03 -38.68 -15.34
N GLY A 919 34.69 -38.59 -15.42
CA GLY A 919 33.77 -38.54 -14.28
C GLY A 919 33.04 -37.19 -14.14
N ASP A 920 32.16 -37.05 -13.13
CA ASP A 920 31.48 -35.77 -12.85
C ASP A 920 32.52 -34.68 -12.50
N LYS A 921 32.40 -33.50 -13.13
CA LYS A 921 33.36 -32.38 -13.03
C LYS A 921 33.51 -31.83 -11.61
N PHE A 922 32.48 -31.99 -10.78
CA PHE A 922 32.40 -31.48 -9.41
C PHE A 922 32.16 -32.61 -8.41
N ASP A 923 32.85 -32.55 -7.27
CA ASP A 923 32.53 -33.35 -6.08
C ASP A 923 31.65 -32.51 -5.15
N TYR A 924 30.45 -33.01 -4.86
CA TYR A 924 29.49 -32.35 -4.00
C TYR A 924 29.47 -33.02 -2.61
N LYS A 925 29.40 -32.20 -1.57
CA LYS A 925 29.18 -32.64 -0.19
C LYS A 925 28.04 -31.83 0.41
N ALA A 926 26.86 -32.45 0.54
CA ALA A 926 25.64 -31.81 1.04
C ALA A 926 25.22 -32.24 2.46
N ASP A 927 25.84 -33.28 3.02
CA ASP A 927 25.54 -33.76 4.37
C ASP A 927 26.20 -32.86 5.42
N ILE A 928 25.38 -32.11 6.17
CA ILE A 928 25.86 -31.14 7.16
C ILE A 928 26.49 -31.79 8.40
N GLN A 929 26.31 -33.10 8.57
CA GLN A 929 26.93 -33.84 9.69
C GLN A 929 28.40 -34.18 9.43
N LYS A 930 28.88 -34.02 8.19
CA LYS A 930 30.23 -34.39 7.76
C LYS A 930 31.05 -33.16 7.38
N ALA A 931 32.37 -33.26 7.51
CA ALA A 931 33.28 -32.22 7.02
C ALA A 931 33.07 -32.02 5.50
N PRO A 932 32.95 -30.77 5.00
CA PRO A 932 33.60 -29.54 5.49
C PRO A 932 32.73 -28.60 6.33
N PHE A 933 31.51 -28.98 6.72
CA PHE A 933 30.66 -28.15 7.58
C PHE A 933 31.24 -28.05 9.00
N ALA A 934 31.23 -26.84 9.58
CA ALA A 934 31.70 -26.61 10.94
C ALA A 934 30.69 -27.18 11.96
N LYS A 935 31.19 -27.68 13.10
CA LYS A 935 30.32 -28.14 14.21
C LYS A 935 29.38 -27.05 14.72
N GLU A 936 29.81 -25.79 14.66
CA GLU A 936 28.99 -24.63 15.02
C GLU A 936 27.80 -24.44 14.08
N THR A 937 27.99 -24.58 12.77
CA THR A 937 26.92 -24.51 11.77
C THR A 937 25.85 -25.56 12.04
N LEU A 938 26.25 -26.78 12.39
CA LEU A 938 25.32 -27.85 12.77
C LEU A 938 24.55 -27.53 14.05
N ALA A 939 25.22 -26.99 15.08
CA ALA A 939 24.57 -26.60 16.33
C ALA A 939 23.55 -25.47 16.12
N THR A 940 23.92 -24.43 15.36
CA THR A 940 23.04 -23.29 15.06
C THR A 940 21.84 -23.70 14.21
N LEU A 941 22.04 -24.47 13.13
CA LEU A 941 20.94 -24.97 12.29
C LEU A 941 20.01 -25.91 13.05
N SER A 942 20.56 -26.77 13.91
CA SER A 942 19.74 -27.69 14.72
C SER A 942 18.89 -26.93 15.75
N ALA A 943 19.45 -25.90 16.39
CA ALA A 943 18.71 -25.06 17.34
C ALA A 943 17.58 -24.28 16.66
N LEU A 944 17.88 -23.60 15.53
CA LEU A 944 16.90 -22.84 14.75
C LEU A 944 15.80 -23.74 14.19
N HIS A 945 16.16 -24.93 13.70
CA HIS A 945 15.19 -25.91 13.25
C HIS A 945 14.31 -26.42 14.40
N SER A 946 14.90 -26.74 15.58
CA SER A 946 14.11 -27.17 16.74
C SER A 946 13.12 -26.10 17.21
N GLN A 947 13.51 -24.83 17.14
CA GLN A 947 12.62 -23.71 17.42
C GLN A 947 11.52 -23.55 16.35
N ALA A 948 11.88 -23.67 15.06
CA ALA A 948 10.93 -23.58 13.95
C ALA A 948 9.94 -24.76 13.89
N CYS A 949 10.34 -25.92 14.40
CA CYS A 949 9.53 -27.14 14.46
C CYS A 949 8.91 -27.40 15.84
N ALA A 950 9.05 -26.49 16.80
CA ALA A 950 8.43 -26.63 18.11
C ALA A 950 6.91 -26.49 17.97
N SER A 951 6.22 -27.59 17.65
CA SER A 951 4.79 -27.71 17.81
C SER A 951 4.48 -28.23 19.22
N ASN A 952 3.56 -27.58 19.93
CA ASN A 952 3.05 -28.09 21.22
C ASN A 952 2.08 -29.26 21.01
N THR A 953 2.17 -29.98 19.89
CA THR A 953 1.30 -31.10 19.55
C THR A 953 1.78 -32.37 20.24
N PRO A 954 0.95 -33.03 21.06
CA PRO A 954 1.34 -34.23 21.76
C PRO A 954 1.59 -35.41 20.81
N ASP A 955 2.64 -36.17 21.09
CA ASP A 955 3.01 -37.42 20.39
C ASP A 955 2.65 -38.66 21.23
N LEU A 956 2.80 -39.85 20.62
CA LEU A 956 2.50 -41.13 21.29
C LEU A 956 3.33 -41.35 22.56
N GLN A 957 4.61 -40.95 22.54
CA GLN A 957 5.50 -41.12 23.70
C GLN A 957 5.13 -40.18 24.85
N SER A 958 4.74 -38.94 24.57
CA SER A 958 4.25 -38.00 25.58
C SER A 958 2.95 -38.51 26.21
N ALA A 959 2.01 -39.01 25.40
CA ALA A 959 0.77 -39.60 25.91
C ALA A 959 1.04 -40.82 26.83
N LEU A 960 1.94 -41.73 26.43
CA LEU A 960 2.32 -42.88 27.25
C LEU A 960 3.09 -42.47 28.52
N THR A 961 3.91 -41.43 28.44
CA THR A 961 4.65 -40.88 29.60
C THR A 961 3.70 -40.25 30.61
N GLU A 962 2.72 -39.48 30.17
CA GLU A 962 1.66 -38.92 31.04
C GLU A 962 0.87 -40.02 31.77
N LEU A 963 0.55 -41.12 31.08
CA LEU A 963 -0.14 -42.27 31.67
C LEU A 963 0.74 -43.02 32.69
N ARG A 964 2.05 -43.16 32.41
CA ARG A 964 3.02 -43.76 33.33
C ARG A 964 3.22 -42.91 34.58
N LEU A 965 3.37 -41.59 34.43
CA LEU A 965 3.53 -40.65 35.55
C LEU A 965 2.33 -40.66 36.48
N LYS A 966 1.12 -40.88 35.95
CA LYS A 966 -0.14 -40.92 36.71
C LYS A 966 -0.58 -42.33 37.10
N SER A 967 0.30 -43.33 36.92
CA SER A 967 0.08 -44.74 37.28
C SER A 967 -1.24 -45.32 36.78
N LYS A 968 -1.63 -45.01 35.53
CA LYS A 968 -2.86 -45.53 34.91
C LYS A 968 -2.55 -46.78 34.06
N PRO A 969 -2.96 -48.00 34.48
CA PRO A 969 -2.69 -49.23 33.74
C PRO A 969 -3.66 -49.41 32.54
N ASN A 970 -3.25 -50.23 31.56
CA ASN A 970 -4.04 -50.71 30.42
C ASN A 970 -4.47 -49.65 29.37
N PRO A 971 -3.52 -48.96 28.69
CA PRO A 971 -3.86 -48.13 27.54
C PRO A 971 -4.39 -48.98 26.37
N GLN A 972 -5.31 -48.43 25.60
CA GLN A 972 -5.76 -48.92 24.30
C GLN A 972 -5.39 -47.87 23.23
N LEU A 973 -5.15 -48.31 22.00
CA LEU A 973 -4.86 -47.41 20.87
C LEU A 973 -6.11 -47.26 20.01
N ILE A 974 -6.40 -46.04 19.57
CA ILE A 974 -7.47 -45.76 18.60
C ILE A 974 -6.80 -45.51 17.25
N HIS A 975 -7.19 -46.28 16.24
CA HIS A 975 -6.75 -46.06 14.87
C HIS A 975 -7.68 -45.11 14.12
N ASP A 976 -7.15 -44.48 13.08
CA ASP A 976 -7.91 -43.79 12.06
C ASP A 976 -8.26 -44.76 10.91
N PRO A 977 -9.09 -44.36 9.92
CA PRO A 977 -9.46 -45.20 8.78
C PRO A 977 -8.28 -45.67 7.91
N PHE A 978 -7.09 -45.09 8.09
CA PHE A 978 -5.86 -45.45 7.38
C PHE A 978 -4.91 -46.34 8.21
N GLY A 979 -5.36 -46.82 9.38
CA GLY A 979 -4.58 -47.71 10.25
C GLY A 979 -3.50 -47.00 11.07
N ARG A 980 -3.56 -45.67 11.24
CA ARG A 980 -2.64 -44.90 12.08
C ARG A 980 -3.20 -44.71 13.46
N THR A 981 -2.37 -44.79 14.48
CA THR A 981 -2.79 -44.47 15.86
C THR A 981 -3.03 -42.98 15.99
N GLN A 982 -4.28 -42.57 16.21
CA GLN A 982 -4.70 -41.18 16.38
C GLN A 982 -4.94 -40.77 17.84
N ALA A 983 -5.16 -41.73 18.75
CA ALA A 983 -5.32 -41.44 20.17
C ALA A 983 -4.97 -42.62 21.07
N VAL A 984 -4.64 -42.32 22.33
CA VAL A 984 -4.48 -43.29 23.41
C VAL A 984 -5.68 -43.18 24.35
N PHE A 985 -6.32 -44.30 24.60
CA PHE A 985 -7.56 -44.38 25.37
C PHE A 985 -7.39 -45.24 26.62
N VAL A 986 -7.84 -44.72 27.77
CA VAL A 986 -8.00 -45.51 28.99
C VAL A 986 -9.49 -45.45 29.39
N PRO A 987 -10.23 -46.58 29.34
CA PRO A 987 -11.66 -46.61 29.62
C PRO A 987 -12.01 -45.96 30.97
N GLY A 988 -12.99 -45.06 30.95
CA GLY A 988 -13.51 -44.34 32.12
C GLY A 988 -12.59 -43.27 32.69
N VAL A 989 -11.38 -43.09 32.15
CA VAL A 989 -10.34 -42.22 32.73
C VAL A 989 -9.95 -41.07 31.81
N VAL A 990 -9.48 -41.36 30.59
CA VAL A 990 -8.97 -40.32 29.68
C VAL A 990 -8.95 -40.77 28.22
N VAL A 991 -9.18 -39.83 27.32
CA VAL A 991 -8.87 -39.95 25.89
C VAL A 991 -7.80 -38.92 25.56
N LEU A 992 -6.60 -39.37 25.17
CA LEU A 992 -5.48 -38.51 24.81
C LEU A 992 -5.29 -38.51 23.30
N PRO A 993 -5.78 -37.49 22.58
CA PRO A 993 -5.54 -37.37 21.15
C PRO A 993 -4.08 -37.01 20.89
N ILE A 994 -3.49 -37.63 19.89
CA ILE A 994 -2.10 -37.43 19.50
C ILE A 994 -2.00 -37.17 18.01
N GLN A 995 -0.85 -36.68 17.58
CA GLN A 995 -0.54 -36.67 16.16
C GLN A 995 -0.59 -38.09 15.58
N PRO A 996 -1.33 -38.34 14.48
CA PRO A 996 -1.48 -39.70 13.94
C PRO A 996 -0.15 -40.33 13.53
N VAL A 997 0.14 -41.54 14.05
CA VAL A 997 1.40 -42.27 13.78
C VAL A 997 1.17 -43.67 13.21
N THR A 998 1.95 -44.05 12.21
CA THR A 998 1.98 -45.39 11.58
C THR A 998 2.93 -46.35 12.31
N GLN A 999 2.96 -46.34 13.64
CA GLN A 999 3.79 -47.31 14.37
C GLN A 999 3.09 -48.68 14.38
N PRO A 1000 3.83 -49.79 14.19
CA PRO A 1000 3.26 -51.11 14.36
C PRO A 1000 2.67 -51.24 15.78
N PRO A 1001 1.53 -51.93 15.94
CA PRO A 1001 0.87 -52.04 17.24
C PRO A 1001 1.85 -52.60 18.27
N LEU A 1002 2.01 -51.88 19.38
CA LEU A 1002 2.89 -52.29 20.47
C LEU A 1002 2.41 -53.66 21.00
N PRO A 1003 3.29 -54.66 21.13
CA PRO A 1003 2.90 -56.02 21.50
C PRO A 1003 2.22 -56.01 22.89
N GLY A 1004 0.98 -56.48 22.95
CA GLY A 1004 0.18 -56.59 24.18
C GLY A 1004 -0.80 -55.45 24.47
N ILE A 1005 -0.91 -54.42 23.61
CA ILE A 1005 -1.88 -53.32 23.76
C ILE A 1005 -3.10 -53.53 22.83
N PRO A 1006 -4.36 -53.45 23.33
CA PRO A 1006 -5.55 -53.57 22.50
C PRO A 1006 -5.73 -52.36 21.56
N VAL A 1007 -6.28 -52.61 20.38
CA VAL A 1007 -6.48 -51.61 19.31
C VAL A 1007 -7.97 -51.48 18.98
N ARG A 1008 -8.44 -50.24 18.78
CA ARG A 1008 -9.77 -49.86 18.30
C ARG A 1008 -9.68 -49.31 16.89
N SER A 1009 -10.69 -49.56 16.06
CA SER A 1009 -10.67 -49.17 14.63
C SER A 1009 -11.01 -47.69 14.40
N GLY A 1010 -11.67 -47.03 15.36
CA GLY A 1010 -12.01 -45.61 15.32
C GLY A 1010 -12.72 -45.14 16.61
N TYR A 1011 -13.10 -43.87 16.68
CA TYR A 1011 -13.86 -43.32 17.82
C TYR A 1011 -15.29 -43.87 17.91
N ALA A 1012 -15.80 -44.47 16.82
CA ALA A 1012 -17.10 -45.15 16.76
C ALA A 1012 -17.16 -46.41 17.66
N ASP A 1013 -16.03 -47.07 17.90
CA ASP A 1013 -15.95 -48.28 18.73
C ASP A 1013 -16.03 -47.98 20.24
N ILE A 1014 -15.97 -46.71 20.65
CA ILE A 1014 -15.95 -46.29 22.05
C ILE A 1014 -17.38 -46.01 22.51
N LYS A 1015 -17.86 -46.76 23.50
CA LYS A 1015 -19.20 -46.54 24.05
C LYS A 1015 -19.23 -45.28 24.92
N THR A 1016 -20.38 -44.61 24.98
CA THR A 1016 -20.58 -43.42 25.84
C THR A 1016 -20.34 -43.73 27.32
N GLU A 1017 -20.62 -44.97 27.76
CA GLU A 1017 -20.37 -45.44 29.12
C GLU A 1017 -18.87 -45.48 29.49
N GLU A 1018 -18.02 -45.75 28.49
CA GLU A 1018 -16.56 -45.90 28.61
C GLU A 1018 -15.81 -44.57 28.53
N LEU A 1019 -16.48 -43.46 28.20
CA LEU A 1019 -15.88 -42.13 28.26
C LEU A 1019 -15.72 -41.63 29.70
N PRO A 1020 -14.75 -40.76 29.99
CA PRO A 1020 -14.65 -40.09 31.30
C PRO A 1020 -15.78 -39.06 31.50
N THR A 1021 -16.06 -38.71 32.76
CA THR A 1021 -16.91 -37.55 33.05
C THR A 1021 -16.16 -36.24 32.76
N GLN A 1022 -16.88 -35.14 32.54
CA GLN A 1022 -16.26 -33.84 32.29
C GLN A 1022 -15.30 -33.42 33.41
N ALA A 1023 -15.69 -33.63 34.66
CA ALA A 1023 -14.89 -33.27 35.83
C ALA A 1023 -13.59 -34.11 35.92
N ASP A 1024 -13.70 -35.42 35.70
CA ASP A 1024 -12.55 -36.34 35.76
C ASP A 1024 -11.56 -36.07 34.63
N LEU A 1025 -12.06 -35.83 33.42
CA LEU A 1025 -11.22 -35.52 32.26
C LEU A 1025 -10.51 -34.18 32.45
N ARG A 1026 -11.22 -33.15 32.92
CA ARG A 1026 -10.64 -31.83 33.18
C ARG A 1026 -9.56 -31.89 34.25
N ALA A 1027 -9.81 -32.60 35.35
CA ALA A 1027 -8.82 -32.80 36.41
C ALA A 1027 -7.56 -33.52 35.88
N PHE A 1028 -7.73 -34.51 34.98
CA PHE A 1028 -6.59 -35.19 34.37
C PHE A 1028 -5.79 -34.25 33.45
N LEU A 1029 -6.46 -33.50 32.58
CA LEU A 1029 -5.84 -32.67 31.54
C LEU A 1029 -5.17 -31.40 32.10
N ASP A 1030 -5.76 -30.76 33.12
CA ASP A 1030 -5.17 -29.60 33.79
C ASP A 1030 -3.89 -29.98 34.55
N ALA A 1031 -3.79 -31.23 35.01
CA ALA A 1031 -2.63 -31.79 35.68
C ALA A 1031 -1.61 -32.45 34.72
N ALA A 1032 -1.76 -32.34 33.40
CA ALA A 1032 -0.80 -32.86 32.43
C ALA A 1032 0.47 -31.98 32.39
N GLN A 1033 1.66 -32.59 32.31
CA GLN A 1033 2.92 -31.87 32.17
C GLN A 1033 3.09 -31.31 30.76
N HIS A 1034 2.64 -32.05 29.74
CA HIS A 1034 2.71 -31.62 28.36
C HIS A 1034 1.71 -30.48 28.08
N PRO A 1035 2.16 -29.30 27.60
CA PRO A 1035 1.31 -28.11 27.46
C PRO A 1035 0.16 -28.31 26.47
N GLY A 1036 0.34 -29.17 25.46
CA GLY A 1036 -0.67 -29.47 24.44
C GLY A 1036 -1.93 -30.19 24.92
N PHE A 1037 -1.91 -30.81 26.11
CA PHE A 1037 -3.08 -31.51 26.66
C PHE A 1037 -3.98 -30.63 27.52
N LYS A 1038 -3.61 -29.37 27.78
CA LYS A 1038 -4.40 -28.48 28.65
C LYS A 1038 -5.76 -28.14 28.05
N TRP A 1039 -6.77 -28.03 28.91
CA TRP A 1039 -8.16 -27.71 28.54
C TRP A 1039 -8.31 -26.24 28.13
N VAL A 1040 -9.05 -25.95 27.06
CA VAL A 1040 -9.34 -24.58 26.58
C VAL A 1040 -10.83 -24.26 26.65
N GLU A 1041 -11.66 -24.97 25.88
CA GLU A 1041 -13.11 -24.72 25.80
C GLU A 1041 -13.93 -26.02 25.66
N ASP A 1042 -15.21 -25.95 26.02
CA ASP A 1042 -16.18 -27.05 25.84
C ASP A 1042 -16.91 -26.88 24.49
N LEU A 1043 -16.98 -27.96 23.72
CA LEU A 1043 -17.73 -28.05 22.47
C LEU A 1043 -19.12 -28.65 22.72
N VAL A 1044 -20.14 -28.01 22.13
CA VAL A 1044 -21.56 -28.36 22.26
C VAL A 1044 -22.07 -29.04 20.98
N ASP A 1045 -22.89 -30.07 21.17
CA ASP A 1045 -23.59 -30.80 20.11
C ASP A 1045 -24.84 -30.05 19.59
N ALA A 1046 -25.53 -30.64 18.61
CA ALA A 1046 -26.74 -30.07 18.00
C ALA A 1046 -27.92 -29.90 18.99
N ASP A 1047 -27.93 -30.68 20.07
CA ASP A 1047 -28.92 -30.60 21.16
C ASP A 1047 -28.49 -29.61 22.26
N GLY A 1048 -27.36 -28.91 22.08
CA GLY A 1048 -26.81 -27.93 23.00
C GLY A 1048 -26.10 -28.53 24.21
N ARG A 1049 -25.78 -29.83 24.22
CA ARG A 1049 -25.07 -30.51 25.32
C ARG A 1049 -23.57 -30.49 25.09
N PRO A 1050 -22.76 -30.18 26.13
CA PRO A 1050 -21.31 -30.25 26.02
C PRO A 1050 -20.87 -31.71 25.98
N THR A 1051 -20.08 -32.08 24.97
CA THR A 1051 -19.67 -33.47 24.71
C THR A 1051 -18.17 -33.64 24.54
N GLU A 1052 -17.42 -32.57 24.26
CA GLU A 1052 -15.97 -32.63 24.03
C GLU A 1052 -15.25 -31.40 24.55
N SER A 1053 -13.95 -31.54 24.77
CA SER A 1053 -13.08 -30.41 25.09
C SER A 1053 -12.11 -30.12 23.96
N LEU A 1054 -11.92 -28.84 23.67
CA LEU A 1054 -10.83 -28.34 22.85
C LEU A 1054 -9.58 -28.22 23.71
N LEU A 1055 -8.49 -28.86 23.28
CA LEU A 1055 -7.21 -28.81 23.97
C LEU A 1055 -6.33 -27.68 23.42
N ALA A 1056 -5.30 -27.29 24.17
CA ALA A 1056 -4.32 -26.27 23.76
C ALA A 1056 -3.53 -26.65 22.49
N SER A 1057 -3.46 -27.95 22.18
CA SER A 1057 -2.92 -28.47 20.91
C SER A 1057 -3.87 -28.31 19.71
N GLY A 1058 -5.12 -27.90 19.93
CA GLY A 1058 -6.17 -27.89 18.92
C GLY A 1058 -6.87 -29.23 18.70
N PHE A 1059 -6.41 -30.30 19.35
CA PHE A 1059 -7.10 -31.59 19.36
C PHE A 1059 -8.34 -31.57 20.25
N ARG A 1060 -9.22 -32.56 20.05
CA ARG A 1060 -10.47 -32.70 20.78
C ARG A 1060 -10.47 -33.97 21.62
N ALA A 1061 -10.88 -33.86 22.87
CA ALA A 1061 -11.02 -35.01 23.77
C ALA A 1061 -12.49 -35.21 24.15
N PRO A 1062 -13.11 -36.35 23.78
CA PRO A 1062 -14.52 -36.60 24.08
C PRO A 1062 -14.74 -36.98 25.56
N PHE A 1063 -15.87 -36.58 26.13
CA PHE A 1063 -16.34 -36.94 27.47
C PHE A 1063 -17.85 -37.22 27.49
N LYS A 1064 -18.38 -37.68 28.62
CA LYS A 1064 -19.83 -37.97 28.77
C LYS A 1064 -20.68 -36.71 28.59
N PRO A 1065 -21.75 -36.73 27.75
CA PRO A 1065 -22.60 -35.57 27.52
C PRO A 1065 -23.12 -34.93 28.81
N GLY A 1066 -22.93 -33.62 28.94
CA GLY A 1066 -23.40 -32.83 30.08
C GLY A 1066 -24.83 -32.28 29.90
N ALA A 1067 -25.24 -31.41 30.83
CA ALA A 1067 -26.54 -30.72 30.75
C ALA A 1067 -26.56 -29.69 29.59
N PRO A 1068 -27.70 -29.49 28.91
CA PRO A 1068 -27.80 -28.56 27.79
C PRO A 1068 -27.56 -27.11 28.20
N ILE A 1069 -26.78 -26.37 27.40
CA ILE A 1069 -26.42 -24.96 27.59
C ILE A 1069 -27.07 -24.13 26.48
N GLN A 1070 -27.97 -23.21 26.84
CA GLN A 1070 -28.64 -22.33 25.87
C GLN A 1070 -27.70 -21.20 25.39
N GLY A 1071 -27.75 -20.87 24.10
CA GLY A 1071 -27.09 -19.68 23.53
C GLY A 1071 -25.68 -19.90 22.94
N LYS A 1072 -25.16 -21.13 22.92
CA LYS A 1072 -23.93 -21.47 22.17
C LYS A 1072 -24.28 -22.17 20.86
N ALA A 1073 -23.64 -21.76 19.76
CA ALA A 1073 -23.80 -22.40 18.47
C ALA A 1073 -23.21 -23.81 18.47
N ALA A 1074 -23.97 -24.78 17.96
CA ALA A 1074 -23.49 -26.15 17.78
C ALA A 1074 -22.26 -26.17 16.87
N LYS A 1075 -21.24 -26.93 17.27
CA LYS A 1075 -20.03 -27.19 16.46
C LYS A 1075 -20.01 -28.66 16.07
N GLU A 1076 -19.19 -29.01 15.08
CA GLU A 1076 -18.92 -30.42 14.75
C GLU A 1076 -18.28 -31.12 15.96
N VAL A 1077 -18.78 -32.29 16.35
CA VAL A 1077 -18.33 -33.07 17.53
C VAL A 1077 -18.24 -34.56 17.16
N VAL A 1078 -17.40 -35.36 17.81
CA VAL A 1078 -17.26 -36.83 17.59
C VAL A 1078 -18.59 -37.57 17.79
N GLY A 1079 -19.57 -36.97 18.48
CA GLY A 1079 -20.95 -37.47 18.49
C GLY A 1079 -21.54 -37.70 17.09
N THR A 1080 -21.25 -36.82 16.11
CA THR A 1080 -21.69 -36.98 14.71
C THR A 1080 -20.94 -38.11 13.99
N VAL A 1081 -19.67 -38.31 14.35
CA VAL A 1081 -18.77 -39.36 13.85
C VAL A 1081 -19.14 -40.75 14.40
N ARG A 1082 -19.78 -40.83 15.57
CA ARG A 1082 -20.33 -42.09 16.09
C ARG A 1082 -21.61 -42.51 15.37
N THR A 1083 -22.40 -41.55 14.88
CA THR A 1083 -23.60 -41.81 14.09
C THR A 1083 -23.24 -42.18 12.64
N THR A 1084 -22.22 -41.52 12.09
CA THR A 1084 -21.71 -41.74 10.73
C THR A 1084 -20.25 -42.16 10.84
N ASN A 1085 -19.95 -43.45 10.67
CA ASN A 1085 -18.62 -44.03 10.89
C ASN A 1085 -17.51 -43.18 10.21
N GLU A 1086 -16.33 -43.04 10.82
CA GLU A 1086 -15.20 -42.26 10.28
C GLU A 1086 -14.86 -42.65 8.84
N ASP A 1087 -14.93 -43.95 8.55
CA ASP A 1087 -14.71 -44.49 7.22
C ASP A 1087 -15.76 -43.99 6.20
N GLN A 1088 -17.02 -43.81 6.62
CA GLN A 1088 -18.08 -43.24 5.78
C GLN A 1088 -17.95 -41.72 5.63
N LEU A 1089 -17.40 -41.00 6.62
CA LEU A 1089 -17.15 -39.56 6.49
C LEU A 1089 -15.95 -39.27 5.57
N VAL A 1090 -14.93 -40.12 5.61
CA VAL A 1090 -13.71 -39.97 4.81
C VAL A 1090 -13.87 -40.55 3.40
N ASN A 1091 -14.56 -41.70 3.26
CA ASN A 1091 -14.66 -42.45 2.00
C ASN A 1091 -16.11 -42.58 1.47
N GLY A 1092 -17.12 -42.06 2.17
CA GLY A 1092 -18.52 -42.21 1.78
C GLY A 1092 -18.94 -41.32 0.61
N GLN A 1093 -19.97 -41.76 -0.12
CA GLN A 1093 -20.57 -40.96 -1.16
C GLN A 1093 -21.46 -39.86 -0.57
N PRO A 1094 -21.61 -38.72 -1.27
CA PRO A 1094 -22.51 -37.64 -0.83
C PRO A 1094 -23.91 -38.15 -0.52
N ASN A 1095 -24.54 -37.64 0.54
CA ASN A 1095 -25.90 -38.01 0.93
C ASN A 1095 -26.87 -37.80 -0.25
N ALA A 1096 -27.62 -38.85 -0.60
CA ALA A 1096 -28.56 -38.84 -1.73
C ALA A 1096 -29.72 -37.84 -1.54
N GLU A 1097 -30.17 -37.61 -0.30
CA GLU A 1097 -31.23 -36.64 0.00
C GLU A 1097 -30.74 -35.20 -0.11
N ASP A 1098 -29.52 -34.93 0.38
CA ASP A 1098 -28.89 -33.61 0.23
C ASP A 1098 -28.52 -33.36 -1.23
N ALA A 1099 -28.04 -34.38 -1.94
CA ALA A 1099 -27.81 -34.32 -3.37
C ALA A 1099 -29.12 -34.08 -4.14
N LYS A 1100 -30.23 -34.70 -3.73
CA LYS A 1100 -31.56 -34.45 -4.30
C LYS A 1100 -32.03 -33.03 -4.02
N THR A 1101 -31.88 -32.54 -2.79
CA THR A 1101 -32.25 -31.17 -2.39
C THR A 1101 -31.39 -30.15 -3.14
N PHE A 1102 -30.09 -30.37 -3.23
CA PHE A 1102 -29.17 -29.57 -4.03
C PHE A 1102 -29.58 -29.55 -5.51
N ARG A 1103 -29.86 -30.72 -6.10
CA ARG A 1103 -30.35 -30.84 -7.48
C ARG A 1103 -31.68 -30.12 -7.69
N GLU A 1104 -32.59 -30.17 -6.72
CA GLU A 1104 -33.89 -29.50 -6.78
C GLU A 1104 -33.79 -27.97 -6.66
N VAL A 1105 -32.93 -27.46 -5.78
CA VAL A 1105 -32.65 -26.03 -5.62
C VAL A 1105 -31.94 -25.47 -6.87
N SER A 1106 -30.94 -26.20 -7.38
CA SER A 1106 -30.24 -25.87 -8.62
C SER A 1106 -31.22 -25.81 -9.79
N TYR A 1107 -32.05 -26.84 -9.94
CA TYR A 1107 -33.04 -26.93 -11.02
C TYR A 1107 -34.05 -25.76 -10.98
N ALA A 1108 -34.55 -25.36 -9.81
CA ALA A 1108 -35.50 -24.25 -9.71
C ALA A 1108 -34.89 -22.88 -10.03
N ALA A 1109 -33.63 -22.64 -9.62
CA ALA A 1109 -32.90 -21.44 -10.00
C ALA A 1109 -32.60 -21.42 -11.51
N GLU A 1110 -32.21 -22.57 -12.07
CA GLU A 1110 -31.85 -22.69 -13.48
C GLU A 1110 -33.04 -22.58 -14.44
N VAL A 1111 -34.21 -23.11 -14.06
CA VAL A 1111 -35.44 -22.91 -14.84
C VAL A 1111 -35.81 -21.42 -14.92
N PHE A 1112 -35.59 -20.67 -13.84
CA PHE A 1112 -35.85 -19.24 -13.80
C PHE A 1112 -34.96 -18.46 -14.78
N ASP A 1113 -33.63 -18.64 -14.78
CA ASP A 1113 -32.81 -17.87 -15.72
C ASP A 1113 -32.88 -18.40 -17.16
N PHE A 1114 -33.23 -19.68 -17.38
CA PHE A 1114 -33.53 -20.18 -18.74
C PHE A 1114 -34.78 -19.50 -19.31
N LEU A 1115 -35.81 -19.28 -18.49
CA LEU A 1115 -37.00 -18.55 -18.89
C LEU A 1115 -36.68 -17.07 -19.17
N LEU A 1116 -35.81 -16.43 -18.40
CA LEU A 1116 -35.33 -15.07 -18.70
C LEU A 1116 -34.52 -15.02 -20.01
N PHE A 1117 -33.66 -15.99 -20.27
CA PHE A 1117 -32.93 -16.13 -21.54
C PHE A 1117 -33.90 -16.29 -22.72
N SER A 1118 -34.86 -17.22 -22.64
CA SER A 1118 -35.86 -17.41 -23.68
C SER A 1118 -36.73 -16.17 -23.88
N LEU A 1119 -37.08 -15.48 -22.80
CA LEU A 1119 -37.81 -14.22 -22.84
C LEU A 1119 -37.03 -13.16 -23.61
N SER A 1120 -35.72 -13.02 -23.35
CA SER A 1120 -34.87 -12.02 -24.02
C SER A 1120 -34.82 -12.18 -25.54
N LYS A 1121 -34.91 -13.44 -26.04
CA LYS A 1121 -35.00 -13.75 -27.46
C LYS A 1121 -36.39 -13.50 -28.01
N ASP A 1122 -37.42 -13.94 -27.30
CA ASP A 1122 -38.80 -13.85 -27.75
C ASP A 1122 -39.31 -12.41 -27.83
N VAL A 1123 -38.90 -11.51 -26.91
CA VAL A 1123 -39.35 -10.11 -26.91
C VAL A 1123 -38.83 -9.30 -28.10
N GLN A 1124 -37.82 -9.79 -28.83
CA GLN A 1124 -37.34 -9.17 -30.08
C GLN A 1124 -38.28 -9.43 -31.27
N VAL A 1125 -39.16 -10.43 -31.18
CA VAL A 1125 -40.10 -10.77 -32.25
C VAL A 1125 -41.29 -9.80 -32.21
N ALA A 1126 -41.72 -9.31 -33.38
CA ALA A 1126 -42.79 -8.32 -33.51
C ALA A 1126 -44.09 -8.71 -32.77
N ASP A 1127 -44.43 -10.00 -32.75
CA ASP A 1127 -45.60 -10.56 -32.04
C ASP A 1127 -45.61 -10.28 -30.52
N TYR A 1128 -44.44 -10.05 -29.91
CA TYR A 1128 -44.28 -9.79 -28.48
C TYR A 1128 -43.99 -8.31 -28.15
N SER A 1129 -44.16 -7.39 -29.12
CA SER A 1129 -43.99 -5.94 -28.90
C SER A 1129 -44.78 -5.37 -27.71
N PRO A 1130 -46.04 -5.80 -27.44
CA PRO A 1130 -46.75 -5.35 -26.25
C PRO A 1130 -46.10 -5.79 -24.94
N LEU A 1131 -45.54 -7.01 -24.88
CA LEU A 1131 -44.81 -7.52 -23.71
C LEU A 1131 -43.48 -6.78 -23.52
N ARG A 1132 -42.76 -6.51 -24.61
CA ARG A 1132 -41.53 -5.70 -24.59
C ARG A 1132 -41.79 -4.30 -24.05
N ASN A 1133 -42.87 -3.65 -24.48
CA ASN A 1133 -43.28 -2.33 -23.99
C ASN A 1133 -43.69 -2.33 -22.52
N SER A 1134 -44.36 -3.40 -22.06
CA SER A 1134 -44.69 -3.61 -20.65
C SER A 1134 -43.45 -3.76 -19.76
N ILE A 1135 -42.44 -4.51 -20.22
CA ILE A 1135 -41.14 -4.62 -19.55
C ILE A 1135 -40.45 -3.25 -19.50
N LEU A 1136 -40.43 -2.52 -20.62
CA LEU A 1136 -39.77 -1.21 -20.71
C LEU A 1136 -40.42 -0.13 -19.83
N LYS A 1137 -41.75 -0.15 -19.68
CA LYS A 1137 -42.52 0.86 -18.93
C LYS A 1137 -42.85 0.45 -17.48
N ARG A 1138 -42.46 -0.75 -17.03
CA ARG A 1138 -42.80 -1.30 -15.70
C ARG A 1138 -44.31 -1.25 -15.39
N ASP A 1139 -45.13 -1.70 -16.33
CA ASP A 1139 -46.57 -1.59 -16.19
C ASP A 1139 -47.19 -2.66 -15.26
N ALA A 1140 -48.34 -2.35 -14.68
CA ALA A 1140 -49.08 -3.31 -13.84
C ALA A 1140 -49.60 -4.53 -14.64
N SER A 1141 -49.59 -4.45 -15.98
CA SER A 1141 -50.04 -5.53 -16.86
C SER A 1141 -48.96 -6.58 -17.16
N LEU A 1142 -47.72 -6.35 -16.70
CA LEU A 1142 -46.56 -7.23 -16.90
C LEU A 1142 -46.79 -8.66 -16.42
N TYR A 1143 -47.40 -8.84 -15.23
CA TYR A 1143 -47.69 -10.16 -14.69
C TYR A 1143 -48.58 -11.00 -15.62
N LYS A 1144 -49.73 -10.42 -16.06
CA LYS A 1144 -50.71 -11.10 -16.92
C LYS A 1144 -50.14 -11.39 -18.31
N ARG A 1145 -49.28 -10.50 -18.85
CA ARG A 1145 -48.64 -10.68 -20.15
C ARG A 1145 -47.51 -11.72 -20.10
N LEU A 1146 -46.71 -11.76 -19.02
CA LEU A 1146 -45.71 -12.82 -18.80
C LEU A 1146 -46.38 -14.18 -18.58
N GLU A 1147 -47.50 -14.23 -17.87
CA GLU A 1147 -48.28 -15.45 -17.69
C GLU A 1147 -48.78 -16.00 -19.03
N THR A 1148 -49.32 -15.12 -19.89
CA THR A 1148 -49.78 -15.48 -21.25
C THR A 1148 -48.63 -15.96 -22.13
N TRP A 1149 -47.46 -15.30 -22.05
CA TRP A 1149 -46.26 -15.72 -22.77
C TRP A 1149 -45.75 -17.09 -22.28
N MET A 1150 -45.65 -17.27 -20.96
CA MET A 1150 -45.16 -18.51 -20.34
C MET A 1150 -46.08 -19.69 -20.70
N ALA A 1151 -47.41 -19.50 -20.65
CA ALA A 1151 -48.37 -20.53 -21.04
C ALA A 1151 -48.28 -20.94 -22.53
N LYS A 1152 -47.85 -20.03 -23.41
CA LYS A 1152 -47.65 -20.31 -24.84
C LYS A 1152 -46.34 -21.04 -25.13
N LYS A 1153 -45.31 -20.83 -24.30
CA LYS A 1153 -43.92 -21.26 -24.55
C LYS A 1153 -43.46 -22.46 -23.72
N SER A 1154 -44.05 -22.69 -22.55
CA SER A 1154 -43.73 -23.84 -21.69
C SER A 1154 -44.93 -24.77 -21.52
N TYR A 1155 -44.64 -26.06 -21.27
CA TYR A 1155 -45.61 -27.02 -20.78
C TYR A 1155 -45.01 -27.77 -19.58
N TRP A 1156 -45.87 -28.14 -18.64
CA TRP A 1156 -45.48 -28.67 -17.34
C TRP A 1156 -45.87 -30.15 -17.28
N GLU A 1157 -44.96 -31.02 -16.85
CA GLU A 1157 -45.17 -32.47 -16.80
C GLU A 1157 -44.52 -33.03 -15.52
N VAL A 1158 -45.21 -33.92 -14.80
CA VAL A 1158 -44.68 -34.53 -13.58
C VAL A 1158 -43.59 -35.55 -13.96
N ALA A 1159 -42.36 -35.33 -13.49
CA ALA A 1159 -41.26 -36.27 -13.69
C ALA A 1159 -40.94 -37.02 -12.38
N GLU A 1160 -40.65 -38.32 -12.45
CA GLU A 1160 -40.34 -39.17 -11.30
C GLU A 1160 -39.04 -38.80 -10.58
N ASN A 1161 -38.09 -38.13 -11.26
CA ASN A 1161 -36.81 -37.67 -10.69
C ASN A 1161 -36.44 -36.25 -11.18
N PRO A 1162 -35.82 -35.40 -10.32
CA PRO A 1162 -35.22 -34.14 -10.77
C PRO A 1162 -34.09 -34.43 -11.76
N ARG A 1163 -34.14 -33.81 -12.95
CA ARG A 1163 -33.15 -34.04 -14.00
C ARG A 1163 -31.82 -33.37 -13.62
N ASP A 1164 -30.71 -34.10 -13.75
CA ASP A 1164 -29.37 -33.54 -13.62
C ASP A 1164 -29.10 -32.56 -14.79
N PHE A 1165 -28.73 -31.33 -14.47
CA PHE A 1165 -28.55 -30.27 -15.46
C PHE A 1165 -27.26 -30.44 -16.26
N VAL A 1166 -27.36 -30.23 -17.57
CA VAL A 1166 -26.20 -30.18 -18.47
C VAL A 1166 -25.91 -28.72 -18.77
N ASN A 1167 -24.71 -28.27 -18.40
CA ASN A 1167 -24.14 -26.91 -18.59
C ASN A 1167 -24.15 -26.37 -20.04
N LYS A 1168 -24.83 -26.99 -21.01
CA LYS A 1168 -24.84 -26.58 -22.42
C LYS A 1168 -26.24 -26.74 -23.02
N VAL A 1169 -27.09 -25.72 -22.86
CA VAL A 1169 -28.24 -25.52 -23.75
C VAL A 1169 -27.91 -24.37 -24.70
N ARG A 1170 -27.70 -24.70 -25.99
CA ARG A 1170 -27.22 -23.73 -27.00
C ARG A 1170 -28.33 -23.10 -27.85
N THR A 1171 -29.55 -23.61 -27.79
CA THR A 1171 -30.62 -23.22 -28.73
C THR A 1171 -31.99 -23.16 -28.04
N PRO A 1172 -32.76 -22.05 -28.16
CA PRO A 1172 -34.12 -21.96 -27.64
C PRO A 1172 -35.06 -23.00 -28.26
N CYS A 1173 -36.00 -23.54 -27.47
CA CYS A 1173 -36.87 -24.64 -27.92
C CYS A 1173 -37.67 -24.31 -29.18
N GLY A 1174 -38.14 -23.06 -29.33
CA GLY A 1174 -38.91 -22.63 -30.50
C GLY A 1174 -38.16 -22.65 -31.84
N GLN A 1175 -36.84 -22.87 -31.85
CA GLN A 1175 -36.04 -22.93 -33.08
C GLN A 1175 -35.88 -24.36 -33.63
N PHE A 1176 -36.21 -25.40 -32.85
CA PHE A 1176 -36.18 -26.78 -33.33
C PHE A 1176 -37.40 -27.07 -34.20
N LYS A 1177 -37.18 -27.22 -35.51
CA LYS A 1177 -38.22 -27.57 -36.49
C LYS A 1177 -38.47 -29.08 -36.60
N GLN A 1178 -37.55 -29.91 -36.13
CA GLN A 1178 -37.62 -31.37 -36.19
C GLN A 1178 -37.89 -31.98 -34.80
N LYS A 1179 -38.74 -33.02 -34.76
CA LYS A 1179 -39.16 -33.70 -33.53
C LYS A 1179 -37.99 -34.35 -32.79
N ASP A 1180 -37.08 -34.99 -33.51
CA ASP A 1180 -35.96 -35.72 -32.91
C ASP A 1180 -34.91 -34.77 -32.33
N ALA A 1181 -34.62 -33.65 -33.01
CA ALA A 1181 -33.74 -32.61 -32.51
C ALA A 1181 -34.33 -31.88 -31.28
N CYS A 1182 -35.66 -31.71 -31.24
CA CYS A 1182 -36.36 -31.13 -30.09
C CYS A 1182 -36.28 -32.04 -28.86
N ASN A 1183 -36.52 -33.34 -29.03
CA ASN A 1183 -36.53 -34.31 -27.93
C ASN A 1183 -35.11 -34.70 -27.45
N ALA A 1184 -34.08 -34.49 -28.28
CA ALA A 1184 -32.68 -34.64 -27.89
C ALA A 1184 -32.16 -33.48 -27.00
N SER A 1185 -32.89 -32.37 -26.92
CA SER A 1185 -32.57 -31.25 -26.04
C SER A 1185 -33.10 -31.48 -24.62
N SER A 1186 -32.27 -31.20 -23.60
CA SER A 1186 -32.54 -31.51 -22.19
C SER A 1186 -33.80 -30.83 -21.61
N LEU A 1187 -34.15 -29.65 -22.13
CA LEU A 1187 -35.25 -28.80 -21.64
C LEU A 1187 -36.36 -28.55 -22.68
N CYS A 1188 -36.30 -29.17 -23.85
CA CYS A 1188 -37.32 -29.02 -24.88
C CYS A 1188 -38.10 -30.31 -25.08
N GLY A 1189 -39.38 -30.18 -25.39
CA GLY A 1189 -40.24 -31.31 -25.72
C GLY A 1189 -41.20 -30.93 -26.82
N TYR A 1190 -41.44 -31.90 -27.72
CA TYR A 1190 -42.28 -31.69 -28.88
C TYR A 1190 -43.75 -31.94 -28.55
N THR A 1191 -44.55 -30.87 -28.48
CA THR A 1191 -45.97 -30.94 -28.09
C THR A 1191 -46.82 -30.09 -29.05
N SER A 1192 -47.91 -30.68 -29.54
CA SER A 1192 -48.89 -30.01 -30.44
C SER A 1192 -48.27 -29.36 -31.70
N GLY A 1193 -47.36 -30.06 -32.37
CA GLY A 1193 -46.75 -29.59 -33.63
C GLY A 1193 -45.67 -28.51 -33.47
N SER A 1194 -45.24 -28.22 -32.24
CA SER A 1194 -44.22 -27.21 -31.94
C SER A 1194 -43.28 -27.68 -30.82
N CYS A 1195 -42.01 -27.30 -30.89
CA CYS A 1195 -41.06 -27.58 -29.81
C CYS A 1195 -41.19 -26.52 -28.70
N ARG A 1196 -41.53 -26.94 -27.48
CA ARG A 1196 -41.81 -26.09 -26.31
C ARG A 1196 -40.90 -26.45 -25.14
N ILE A 1197 -40.79 -25.55 -24.16
CA ILE A 1197 -39.97 -25.79 -22.95
C ILE A 1197 -40.70 -26.81 -22.06
N LYS A 1198 -40.05 -27.94 -21.76
CA LYS A 1198 -40.55 -28.98 -20.84
C LYS A 1198 -40.05 -28.66 -19.43
N VAL A 1199 -40.97 -28.36 -18.50
CA VAL A 1199 -40.64 -28.09 -17.10
C VAL A 1199 -41.27 -29.15 -16.20
N ASN A 1200 -40.50 -29.73 -15.29
CA ASN A 1200 -41.03 -30.64 -14.28
C ASN A 1200 -42.09 -29.94 -13.41
N GLU A 1201 -43.29 -30.52 -13.36
CA GLU A 1201 -44.41 -30.01 -12.59
C GLU A 1201 -44.24 -30.32 -11.10
N SER A 1202 -44.20 -29.26 -10.29
CA SER A 1202 -44.40 -29.33 -8.84
C SER A 1202 -45.43 -28.25 -8.51
N PRO A 1203 -46.51 -28.60 -7.77
CA PRO A 1203 -47.73 -27.79 -7.67
C PRO A 1203 -47.53 -26.36 -7.15
N ASP A 1204 -46.43 -26.06 -6.45
CA ASP A 1204 -46.14 -24.74 -5.88
C ASP A 1204 -45.16 -23.86 -6.70
N LYS A 1205 -44.51 -24.40 -7.74
CA LYS A 1205 -43.34 -23.74 -8.37
C LYS A 1205 -43.69 -22.76 -9.50
N LYS A 1206 -44.74 -23.01 -10.28
CA LYS A 1206 -45.14 -22.13 -11.40
C LYS A 1206 -45.47 -20.68 -10.97
N PRO A 1207 -46.32 -20.44 -9.94
CA PRO A 1207 -46.58 -19.08 -9.48
C PRO A 1207 -45.36 -18.44 -8.80
N ALA A 1208 -44.50 -19.22 -8.13
CA ALA A 1208 -43.28 -18.71 -7.50
C ALA A 1208 -42.25 -18.20 -8.54
N VAL A 1209 -42.01 -18.96 -9.61
CA VAL A 1209 -41.11 -18.56 -10.71
C VAL A 1209 -41.63 -17.33 -11.44
N LEU A 1210 -42.94 -17.28 -11.72
CA LEU A 1210 -43.56 -16.12 -12.38
C LEU A 1210 -43.48 -14.85 -11.52
N ARG A 1211 -43.77 -14.95 -10.21
CA ARG A 1211 -43.60 -13.83 -9.26
C ARG A 1211 -42.16 -13.36 -9.19
N ARG A 1212 -41.19 -14.29 -9.19
CA ARG A 1212 -39.76 -13.96 -9.22
C ARG A 1212 -39.38 -13.21 -10.51
N MET A 1213 -39.87 -13.64 -11.68
CA MET A 1213 -39.58 -12.95 -12.96
C MET A 1213 -40.16 -11.54 -12.99
N VAL A 1214 -41.39 -11.37 -12.51
CA VAL A 1214 -42.03 -10.05 -12.42
C VAL A 1214 -41.26 -9.15 -11.47
N LYS A 1215 -40.92 -9.65 -10.27
CA LYS A 1215 -40.11 -8.91 -9.30
C LYS A 1215 -38.77 -8.48 -9.90
N THR A 1216 -38.06 -9.40 -10.54
CA THR A 1216 -36.78 -9.13 -11.20
C THR A 1216 -36.88 -8.07 -12.29
N LEU A 1217 -37.87 -8.14 -13.19
CA LEU A 1217 -38.01 -7.17 -14.27
C LEU A 1217 -38.47 -5.78 -13.77
N MET A 1218 -39.18 -5.73 -12.63
CA MET A 1218 -39.61 -4.48 -12.00
C MET A 1218 -38.47 -3.81 -11.21
N GLU A 1219 -37.72 -4.57 -10.42
CA GLU A 1219 -36.76 -4.05 -9.43
C GLU A 1219 -35.30 -4.05 -9.92
N ASN A 1220 -34.91 -4.93 -10.85
CA ASN A 1220 -33.52 -5.08 -11.29
C ASN A 1220 -33.29 -4.48 -12.70
N ASP A 1221 -32.74 -3.27 -12.73
CA ASP A 1221 -32.55 -2.49 -13.96
C ASP A 1221 -31.52 -3.10 -14.92
N LYS A 1222 -30.46 -3.72 -14.37
CA LYS A 1222 -29.41 -4.40 -15.16
C LYS A 1222 -29.96 -5.64 -15.86
N GLN A 1223 -30.66 -6.51 -15.13
CA GLN A 1223 -31.27 -7.71 -15.71
C GLN A 1223 -32.37 -7.36 -16.71
N ARG A 1224 -33.17 -6.30 -16.45
CA ARG A 1224 -34.16 -5.81 -17.41
C ARG A 1224 -33.52 -5.32 -18.70
N ALA A 1225 -32.45 -4.53 -18.63
CA ALA A 1225 -31.72 -4.04 -19.81
C ALA A 1225 -31.15 -5.21 -20.63
N LEU A 1226 -30.52 -6.19 -19.96
CA LEU A 1226 -29.99 -7.39 -20.62
C LEU A 1226 -31.08 -8.22 -21.33
N VAL A 1227 -32.29 -8.29 -20.77
CA VAL A 1227 -33.44 -8.94 -21.41
C VAL A 1227 -33.93 -8.15 -22.64
N LEU A 1228 -34.02 -6.82 -22.54
CA LEU A 1228 -34.46 -5.95 -23.64
C LEU A 1228 -33.45 -5.87 -24.81
N ASP A 1229 -32.17 -6.09 -24.52
CA ASP A 1229 -31.05 -6.01 -25.47
C ASP A 1229 -30.57 -7.39 -25.97
N GLU A 1230 -31.28 -8.47 -25.65
CA GLU A 1230 -30.99 -9.83 -26.14
C GLU A 1230 -29.62 -10.41 -25.68
N ARG A 1231 -29.08 -9.90 -24.57
CA ARG A 1231 -27.71 -10.21 -24.07
C ARG A 1231 -27.69 -11.17 -22.88
N MET A 1232 -28.83 -11.77 -22.54
CA MET A 1232 -28.87 -12.88 -21.59
C MET A 1232 -28.11 -14.09 -22.17
N SER A 1233 -27.34 -14.76 -21.32
CA SER A 1233 -26.58 -15.97 -21.66
C SER A 1233 -27.19 -17.19 -20.98
N PRO A 1234 -27.13 -18.39 -21.59
CA PRO A 1234 -27.58 -19.64 -20.96
C PRO A 1234 -26.59 -20.18 -19.90
N PHE A 1235 -25.57 -19.42 -19.48
CA PHE A 1235 -24.56 -19.81 -18.48
C PHE A 1235 -24.75 -19.05 -17.15
N PHE A 1236 -25.10 -19.79 -16.10
CA PHE A 1236 -25.91 -19.30 -14.97
C PHE A 1236 -25.19 -18.53 -13.84
N SER A 1237 -23.85 -18.49 -13.78
CA SER A 1237 -23.13 -17.71 -12.76
C SER A 1237 -22.69 -16.31 -13.22
N THR A 1238 -22.89 -15.96 -14.50
CA THR A 1238 -22.15 -14.87 -15.15
C THR A 1238 -22.92 -13.56 -15.31
N VAL A 1239 -24.19 -13.43 -14.93
CA VAL A 1239 -24.92 -12.14 -15.12
C VAL A 1239 -24.33 -10.98 -14.29
N LEU A 1240 -23.74 -11.28 -13.14
CA LEU A 1240 -22.95 -10.31 -12.35
C LEU A 1240 -21.55 -10.07 -12.94
N TYR A 1241 -21.05 -10.99 -13.77
CA TYR A 1241 -19.70 -11.00 -14.35
C TYR A 1241 -19.67 -10.78 -15.87
N MET A 1242 -20.81 -10.50 -16.50
CA MET A 1242 -20.90 -10.25 -17.93
C MET A 1242 -20.46 -8.81 -18.17
N GLU A 1243 -19.27 -8.69 -18.73
CA GLU A 1243 -18.72 -7.47 -19.31
C GLU A 1243 -19.75 -6.87 -20.29
N MET A 1244 -20.27 -5.68 -20.00
CA MET A 1244 -21.14 -5.02 -20.99
C MET A 1244 -20.30 -4.66 -22.23
N PRO A 1245 -20.89 -4.48 -23.42
CA PRO A 1245 -20.11 -4.36 -24.65
C PRO A 1245 -19.13 -3.19 -24.67
N HIS A 1246 -19.51 -2.09 -24.03
CA HIS A 1246 -18.69 -0.89 -23.84
C HIS A 1246 -17.83 -0.95 -22.57
N GLU A 1247 -17.64 -2.12 -22.00
CA GLU A 1247 -16.78 -2.36 -20.84
C GLU A 1247 -15.69 -3.34 -21.24
N LEU A 1248 -14.52 -3.23 -20.61
CA LEU A 1248 -13.44 -4.21 -20.65
C LEU A 1248 -13.02 -4.47 -19.20
N ILE A 1249 -13.13 -5.71 -18.74
CA ILE A 1249 -12.68 -6.09 -17.39
C ILE A 1249 -11.38 -6.89 -17.52
N THR A 1250 -10.31 -6.43 -16.87
CA THR A 1250 -8.99 -7.09 -16.92
C THR A 1250 -8.29 -7.04 -15.57
N THR A 1251 -7.41 -8.01 -15.31
CA THR A 1251 -6.47 -8.04 -14.18
C THR A 1251 -5.03 -7.76 -14.60
N SER A 1252 -4.77 -7.69 -15.91
CA SER A 1252 -3.48 -7.36 -16.49
C SER A 1252 -3.66 -6.22 -17.50
N VAL A 1253 -2.94 -5.12 -17.32
CA VAL A 1253 -2.92 -3.97 -18.22
C VAL A 1253 -1.54 -3.76 -18.79
#